data_AF-A0A842WWV6-F1
#
_entry.id   AF-A0A842WWV6-F1
#
_cell.length_a   1.000
_cell.length_b   1.000
_cell.length_c   1.000
_cell.angle_alpha   90.00
_cell.angle_beta   90.00
_cell.angle_gamma   90.00
#
_symmetry.space_group_name_H-M   'P 1'
#
loop_
_entity.id
_entity.type
_entity.pdbx_description
1 polymer ?
#
loop_
_entity_poly.entity_id
_entity_poly.type
_entity_poly.pdbx_seq_one_letter_code
_entity_poly.pdbx_strand_id
1 'polypeptide(L)'
;YPDFWDETSEQARQKGRKFLSDMGLTEAQIDGVVAWERTFKFIGNVLTAKMKELKINPETIKEFSNRLKHFIPHRWYGNWLVRVYEETTDPETGRKKQKTIHLYDTDSTLTRAAKSVRIQKQLAELDAAKYRRQYGQSNPEYKIELIRANDYPSESLQEAPSYVVRAISNEVLNRMDLSKLGADTEAELKAGFNQMMKQIYKEKAGGKLFLKRKNIPGYSEDLIKPAADYINHFTGFITKLEMMEDLSKALQQIPRKHMPKLFDYGVEYAKYNMRPVNEMLGFKKWAYMMYLWGNISSAHLQLTQDFITAWPELSKYTDRSLEKMITALGDVIYNEIGGGRISKQEQLEIERFREAGFLEPRETLELAGRIGGIFDNPRPATGIKIQRGVKYVDIFRKMEMVNREAMALALIRSGIKVDTELDATIEGKILGGQLIDNAHFMYGKANRPKLMRGLTSPLTVFRSFGIHFLGWAKIQVDSAIKGDGKAAGALLRSMFANWYFGGFASLLGVRFIASLWKEIFGTDLENELIESYGEVGRILWEGPMAQVFPVAFSRRVSPFEIPTPDDFRTWRRTVQSIGGVLTDLPIRMGKMWLDMENQDYLRLLEDASPSAISNIVQGYRLHTRGLEKRTGKPIAGIGTQHRVFQSPLKLTTPEMIFKMMGYQPKALEQQWKITDNVRQDQSRRLGRLQNWAARWTFAARN
;
A
#
# COMPACT_ATOMS: atom_id res chain seq x y z
N TYR A 1 -41.59 4.39 -13.17
CA TYR A 1 -41.11 3.77 -14.41
C TYR A 1 -41.92 2.52 -14.63
N PRO A 2 -42.48 2.27 -15.82
CA PRO A 2 -43.15 1.01 -16.11
C PRO A 2 -42.13 -0.15 -16.01
N ASP A 3 -42.57 -1.34 -15.59
CA ASP A 3 -41.76 -2.55 -15.40
C ASP A 3 -41.29 -3.15 -16.75
N PHE A 4 -40.61 -2.38 -17.60
CA PHE A 4 -40.13 -2.82 -18.91
C PHE A 4 -38.97 -3.84 -18.84
N TRP A 5 -38.44 -4.09 -17.65
CA TRP A 5 -37.16 -4.76 -17.44
C TRP A 5 -37.23 -5.96 -16.50
N ASP A 6 -38.45 -6.33 -16.08
CA ASP A 6 -38.64 -7.47 -15.17
C ASP A 6 -38.90 -8.80 -15.87
N GLU A 7 -38.94 -8.84 -17.20
CA GLU A 7 -39.17 -10.08 -17.94
C GLU A 7 -37.96 -10.47 -18.80
N THR A 8 -37.63 -11.76 -18.77
CA THR A 8 -36.63 -12.44 -19.58
C THR A 8 -36.90 -12.35 -21.10
N SER A 9 -37.98 -11.70 -21.52
CA SER A 9 -38.39 -11.58 -22.91
C SER A 9 -37.65 -10.44 -23.64
N GLU A 10 -37.16 -10.75 -24.83
CA GLU A 10 -36.52 -9.79 -25.74
C GLU A 10 -37.47 -8.64 -26.13
N GLN A 11 -38.78 -8.92 -26.12
CA GLN A 11 -39.85 -7.96 -26.40
C GLN A 11 -39.98 -6.86 -25.34
N ALA A 12 -39.79 -7.17 -24.06
CA ALA A 12 -39.84 -6.17 -22.99
C ALA A 12 -38.65 -5.19 -23.11
N ARG A 13 -37.46 -5.70 -23.45
CA ARG A 13 -36.26 -4.88 -23.72
C ARG A 13 -36.43 -3.97 -24.93
N GLN A 14 -37.05 -4.47 -26.00
CA GLN A 14 -37.35 -3.65 -27.18
C GLN A 14 -38.36 -2.54 -26.86
N LYS A 15 -39.39 -2.83 -26.06
CA LYS A 15 -40.33 -1.81 -25.57
C LYS A 15 -39.66 -0.76 -24.68
N GLY A 16 -38.77 -1.18 -23.77
CA GLY A 16 -38.00 -0.29 -22.90
C GLY A 16 -37.03 0.60 -23.68
N ARG A 17 -36.30 0.03 -24.64
CA ARG A 17 -35.42 0.80 -25.55
C ARG A 17 -36.21 1.78 -26.40
N LYS A 18 -37.35 1.35 -26.95
CA LYS A 18 -38.24 2.23 -27.74
C LYS A 18 -38.78 3.38 -26.89
N PHE A 19 -39.23 3.11 -25.67
CA PHE A 19 -39.68 4.15 -24.74
C PHE A 19 -38.60 5.20 -24.42
N LEU A 20 -37.35 4.76 -24.21
CA LEU A 20 -36.23 5.68 -23.97
C LEU A 20 -35.82 6.44 -25.24
N SER A 21 -35.90 5.81 -26.41
CA SER A 21 -35.72 6.48 -27.70
C SER A 21 -36.81 7.54 -27.94
N ASP A 22 -38.06 7.25 -27.61
CA ASP A 22 -39.19 8.17 -27.72
C ASP A 22 -39.06 9.36 -26.74
N MET A 23 -38.29 9.20 -25.66
CA MET A 23 -37.89 10.27 -24.74
C MET A 23 -36.71 11.11 -25.24
N GLY A 24 -36.16 10.83 -26.42
CA GLY A 24 -35.08 11.58 -27.05
C GLY A 24 -33.67 11.22 -26.56
N LEU A 25 -33.49 10.06 -25.92
CA LEU A 25 -32.16 9.57 -25.54
C LEU A 25 -31.43 8.95 -26.74
N THR A 26 -30.11 9.13 -26.78
CA THR A 26 -29.23 8.47 -27.78
C THR A 26 -29.04 6.99 -27.45
N GLU A 27 -28.72 6.15 -28.45
CA GLU A 27 -28.42 4.72 -28.26
C GLU A 27 -27.37 4.47 -27.17
N ALA A 28 -26.30 5.27 -27.11
CA ALA A 28 -25.28 5.15 -26.07
C ALA A 28 -25.83 5.44 -24.65
N GLN A 29 -26.77 6.38 -24.52
CA GLN A 29 -27.42 6.67 -23.24
C GLN A 29 -28.41 5.56 -22.86
N ILE A 30 -29.12 5.01 -23.83
CA ILE A 30 -30.03 3.87 -23.65
C ILE A 30 -29.23 2.65 -23.16
N ASP A 31 -28.12 2.32 -23.81
CA ASP A 31 -27.22 1.24 -23.39
C ASP A 31 -26.65 1.47 -22.00
N GLY A 32 -26.30 2.72 -21.67
CA GLY A 32 -25.89 3.13 -20.33
C GLY A 32 -26.97 2.85 -19.27
N VAL A 33 -28.23 3.19 -19.53
CA VAL A 33 -29.37 2.93 -18.64
C VAL A 33 -29.64 1.43 -18.48
N VAL A 34 -29.52 0.66 -19.56
CA VAL A 34 -29.69 -0.81 -19.53
C VAL A 34 -28.58 -1.49 -18.72
N ALA A 35 -27.33 -1.12 -18.97
CA ALA A 35 -26.18 -1.63 -18.21
C ALA A 35 -26.29 -1.26 -16.72
N TRP A 36 -26.77 -0.05 -16.45
CA TRP A 36 -27.02 0.46 -15.11
C TRP A 36 -28.02 -0.39 -14.32
N GLU A 37 -29.18 -0.65 -14.93
CA GLU A 37 -30.23 -1.43 -14.30
C GLU A 37 -29.83 -2.89 -14.07
N ARG A 38 -29.13 -3.51 -15.02
CA ARG A 38 -28.56 -4.86 -14.84
C ARG A 38 -27.63 -4.92 -13.63
N THR A 39 -26.77 -3.92 -13.48
CA THR A 39 -25.83 -3.83 -12.37
C THR A 39 -26.56 -3.70 -11.03
N PHE A 40 -27.63 -2.89 -10.97
CA PHE A 40 -28.43 -2.71 -9.76
C PHE A 40 -29.30 -3.91 -9.42
N LYS A 41 -29.83 -4.60 -10.43
CA LYS A 41 -30.52 -5.88 -10.25
C LYS A 41 -29.56 -6.93 -9.69
N PHE A 42 -28.33 -7.01 -10.20
CA PHE A 42 -27.28 -7.88 -9.66
C PHE A 42 -26.96 -7.55 -8.20
N ILE A 43 -26.70 -6.28 -7.86
CA ILE A 43 -26.44 -5.84 -6.46
C ILE A 43 -27.63 -6.18 -5.55
N GLY A 44 -28.85 -5.91 -6.02
CA GLY A 44 -30.08 -6.24 -5.31
C GLY A 44 -30.23 -7.74 -5.06
N ASN A 45 -29.87 -8.57 -6.03
CA ASN A 45 -29.90 -10.03 -5.90
C ASN A 45 -28.85 -10.54 -4.91
N VAL A 46 -27.61 -10.06 -4.99
CA VAL A 46 -26.53 -10.42 -4.04
C VAL A 46 -26.94 -10.04 -2.62
N LEU A 47 -27.50 -8.84 -2.44
CA LEU A 47 -28.00 -8.39 -1.15
C LEU A 47 -29.15 -9.23 -0.64
N THR A 48 -30.13 -9.48 -1.49
CA THR A 48 -31.30 -10.28 -1.13
C THR A 48 -30.87 -11.70 -0.76
N ALA A 49 -29.89 -12.28 -1.46
CA ALA A 49 -29.30 -13.57 -1.11
C ALA A 49 -28.60 -13.52 0.25
N LYS A 50 -27.76 -12.51 0.51
CA LYS A 50 -27.10 -12.35 1.82
C LYS A 50 -28.10 -12.09 2.94
N MET A 51 -29.13 -11.28 2.72
CA MET A 51 -30.19 -11.02 3.69
C MET A 51 -30.99 -12.30 4.01
N LYS A 52 -31.23 -13.16 3.02
CA LYS A 52 -31.85 -14.48 3.20
C LYS A 52 -30.95 -15.43 3.98
N GLU A 53 -29.66 -15.49 3.65
CA GLU A 53 -28.64 -16.24 4.43
C GLU A 53 -28.62 -15.76 5.89
N LEU A 54 -28.72 -14.44 6.08
CA LEU A 54 -28.82 -13.78 7.36
C LEU A 54 -30.21 -13.88 8.03
N LYS A 55 -31.17 -14.61 7.46
CA LYS A 55 -32.54 -14.80 8.00
C LYS A 55 -33.22 -13.49 8.42
N ILE A 56 -32.91 -12.40 7.73
CA ILE A 56 -33.59 -11.12 7.92
C ILE A 56 -35.06 -11.27 7.54
N ASN A 57 -35.96 -10.54 8.23
CA ASN A 57 -37.40 -10.60 7.99
C ASN A 57 -37.72 -10.49 6.48
N PRO A 58 -38.47 -11.46 5.90
CA PRO A 58 -38.90 -11.43 4.50
C PRO A 58 -39.58 -10.13 4.07
N GLU A 59 -40.30 -9.45 4.98
CA GLU A 59 -40.94 -8.16 4.70
C GLU A 59 -39.91 -7.05 4.46
N THR A 60 -38.83 -7.01 5.24
CA THR A 60 -37.74 -6.05 5.08
C THR A 60 -36.98 -6.30 3.77
N ILE A 61 -36.83 -7.56 3.37
CA ILE A 61 -36.23 -7.96 2.09
C ILE A 61 -37.10 -7.49 0.92
N LYS A 62 -38.43 -7.67 1.02
CA LYS A 62 -39.38 -7.23 0.00
C LYS A 62 -39.43 -5.71 -0.12
N GLU A 63 -39.46 -5.00 1.00
CA GLU A 63 -39.37 -3.53 1.04
C GLU A 63 -38.08 -3.03 0.40
N PHE A 64 -36.97 -3.69 0.66
CA PHE A 64 -35.67 -3.37 0.08
C PHE A 64 -35.63 -3.54 -1.44
N SER A 65 -36.08 -4.70 -1.93
CA SER A 65 -36.16 -4.98 -3.36
C SER A 65 -37.01 -3.93 -4.09
N ASN A 66 -38.15 -3.55 -3.51
CA ASN A 66 -39.04 -2.53 -4.07
C ASN A 66 -38.39 -1.13 -4.09
N ARG A 67 -37.67 -0.75 -3.02
CA ARG A 67 -36.98 0.56 -2.97
C ARG A 67 -35.76 0.62 -3.88
N LEU A 68 -35.11 -0.51 -4.19
CA LEU A 68 -33.96 -0.60 -5.10
C LEU A 68 -34.35 -0.48 -6.58
N LYS A 69 -35.54 -0.98 -6.97
CA LYS A 69 -36.00 -1.06 -8.38
C LYS A 69 -35.90 0.26 -9.15
N HIS A 70 -35.87 1.40 -8.47
CA HIS A 70 -35.78 2.73 -9.11
C HIS A 70 -34.72 3.64 -8.48
N PHE A 71 -33.73 3.04 -7.80
CA PHE A 71 -32.71 3.81 -7.12
C PHE A 71 -31.62 4.28 -8.11
N ILE A 72 -31.40 5.59 -8.16
CA ILE A 72 -30.31 6.21 -8.91
C ILE A 72 -29.36 6.87 -7.89
N PRO A 73 -28.10 6.40 -7.78
CA PRO A 73 -27.10 6.98 -6.91
C PRO A 73 -26.71 8.34 -7.46
N HIS A 74 -26.57 9.25 -6.53
CA HIS A 74 -26.29 10.65 -6.82
C HIS A 74 -25.19 11.04 -5.85
N ARG A 75 -24.04 11.52 -6.32
CA ARG A 75 -22.92 11.88 -5.43
C ARG A 75 -22.68 13.37 -5.42
N TRP A 76 -22.49 13.89 -4.21
CA TRP A 76 -21.94 15.23 -4.00
C TRP A 76 -20.42 15.20 -3.75
N TYR A 77 -19.67 16.12 -4.39
CA TYR A 77 -18.20 16.17 -4.36
C TYR A 77 -17.60 17.38 -3.64
N GLY A 78 -18.42 18.33 -3.17
CA GLY A 78 -17.93 19.51 -2.45
C GLY A 78 -17.35 19.20 -1.05
N ASN A 79 -16.70 20.21 -0.47
CA ASN A 79 -16.07 20.14 0.86
C ASN A 79 -16.88 20.80 1.98
N TRP A 80 -17.84 21.67 1.64
CA TRP A 80 -18.62 22.47 2.59
C TRP A 80 -20.10 22.45 2.22
N LEU A 81 -20.97 22.42 3.23
CA LEU A 81 -22.42 22.32 3.05
C LEU A 81 -23.10 23.41 3.88
N VAL A 82 -24.17 23.98 3.34
CA VAL A 82 -25.06 24.88 4.09
C VAL A 82 -26.23 24.04 4.58
N ARG A 83 -26.30 23.79 5.88
CA ARG A 83 -27.41 23.06 6.51
C ARG A 83 -28.46 24.05 7.01
N VAL A 84 -29.71 23.80 6.65
CA VAL A 84 -30.89 24.48 7.19
C VAL A 84 -31.64 23.48 8.07
N TYR A 85 -31.83 23.83 9.34
CA TYR A 85 -32.45 22.96 10.32
C TYR A 85 -33.39 23.72 11.24
N GLU A 86 -34.35 22.99 11.78
CA GLU A 86 -35.26 23.44 12.82
C GLU A 86 -34.84 22.79 14.14
N GLU A 87 -34.91 23.54 15.23
CA GLU A 87 -34.54 23.05 16.55
C GLU A 87 -35.81 22.90 17.38
N THR A 88 -36.25 21.65 17.56
CA THR A 88 -37.40 21.31 18.40
C THR A 88 -36.92 20.77 19.73
N THR A 89 -37.55 21.18 20.83
CA THR A 89 -37.19 20.65 22.16
C THR A 89 -38.10 19.47 22.46
N ASP A 90 -37.51 18.32 22.75
CA ASP A 90 -38.27 17.12 23.09
C ASP A 90 -38.95 17.31 24.46
N PRO A 91 -40.30 17.29 24.57
CA PRO A 91 -41.03 17.64 25.78
C PRO A 91 -40.68 16.76 26.99
N GLU A 92 -40.30 15.49 26.74
CA GLU A 92 -40.05 14.51 27.80
C GLU A 92 -38.61 14.50 28.32
N THR A 93 -37.63 14.92 27.52
CA THR A 93 -36.20 14.77 27.85
C THR A 93 -35.45 16.09 27.94
N GLY A 94 -36.08 17.21 27.57
CA GLY A 94 -35.45 18.53 27.53
C GLY A 94 -34.30 18.65 26.52
N ARG A 95 -34.04 17.59 25.72
CA ARG A 95 -32.98 17.57 24.72
C ARG A 95 -33.46 18.26 23.45
N LYS A 96 -32.62 19.16 22.94
CA LYS A 96 -32.84 19.83 21.65
C LYS A 96 -32.61 18.82 20.53
N LYS A 97 -33.66 18.51 19.77
CA LYS A 97 -33.60 17.73 18.52
C LYS A 97 -33.48 18.69 17.35
N GLN A 98 -32.47 18.49 16.52
CA GLN A 98 -32.24 19.34 15.35
C GLN A 98 -32.71 18.61 14.08
N LYS A 99 -33.88 18.95 13.58
CA LYS A 99 -34.40 18.35 12.35
C LYS A 99 -33.83 19.08 11.15
N THR A 100 -33.02 18.39 10.35
CA THR A 100 -32.44 18.98 9.14
C THR A 100 -33.47 19.04 8.01
N ILE A 101 -33.86 20.24 7.61
CA ILE A 101 -34.87 20.48 6.57
C ILE A 101 -34.22 20.54 5.18
N HIS A 102 -33.24 21.43 4.98
CA HIS A 102 -32.53 21.56 3.71
C HIS A 102 -31.01 21.47 3.85
N LEU A 103 -30.33 21.08 2.78
CA LEU A 103 -28.87 21.12 2.66
C LEU A 103 -28.53 21.68 1.28
N TYR A 104 -27.64 22.67 1.20
CA TYR A 104 -27.18 23.25 -0.06
C TYR A 104 -25.67 23.08 -0.23
N ASP A 105 -25.25 22.97 -1.49
CA ASP A 105 -23.84 23.04 -1.87
C ASP A 105 -23.39 24.51 -1.90
N THR A 106 -22.11 24.72 -1.60
CA THR A 106 -21.43 25.96 -1.89
C THR A 106 -20.81 25.82 -3.27
N ASP A 107 -21.66 25.88 -4.29
CA ASP A 107 -21.26 25.59 -5.67
C ASP A 107 -20.76 26.83 -6.39
N SER A 108 -19.57 27.31 -6.01
CA SER A 108 -18.77 28.13 -6.91
C SER A 108 -17.63 27.30 -7.50
N THR A 109 -17.42 27.41 -8.81
CA THR A 109 -16.22 26.90 -9.52
C THR A 109 -14.92 27.35 -8.84
N LEU A 110 -14.95 28.51 -8.18
CA LEU A 110 -13.89 29.07 -7.35
C LEU A 110 -13.64 28.26 -6.06
N THR A 111 -14.69 27.80 -5.35
CA THR A 111 -14.56 26.90 -4.18
C THR A 111 -13.87 25.59 -4.55
N ARG A 112 -14.19 25.04 -5.73
CA ARG A 112 -13.58 23.80 -6.24
C ARG A 112 -12.11 24.00 -6.67
N ALA A 113 -11.73 25.20 -7.10
CA ALA A 113 -10.38 25.54 -7.54
C ALA A 113 -9.43 25.98 -6.40
N ALA A 114 -9.98 26.48 -5.28
CA ALA A 114 -9.20 27.00 -4.15
C ALA A 114 -8.44 25.87 -3.43
N LYS A 115 -7.11 26.02 -3.30
CA LYS A 115 -6.23 25.02 -2.65
C LYS A 115 -6.22 25.08 -1.12
N SER A 116 -6.50 26.24 -0.53
CA SER A 116 -6.46 26.39 0.93
C SER A 116 -7.84 26.18 1.53
N VAL A 117 -7.92 25.39 2.60
CA VAL A 117 -9.16 25.15 3.37
C VAL A 117 -9.76 26.47 3.86
N ARG A 118 -8.91 27.45 4.15
CA ARG A 118 -9.32 28.80 4.58
C ARG A 118 -10.06 29.57 3.48
N ILE A 119 -9.55 29.58 2.24
CA ILE A 119 -10.21 30.24 1.11
C ILE A 119 -11.50 29.50 0.73
N GLN A 120 -11.48 28.16 0.76
CA GLN A 120 -12.69 27.36 0.54
C GLN A 120 -13.79 27.71 1.55
N LYS A 121 -13.44 27.86 2.84
CA LYS A 121 -14.39 28.22 3.88
C LYS A 121 -14.98 29.63 3.67
N GLN A 122 -14.15 30.61 3.30
CA GLN A 122 -14.62 31.98 3.05
C GLN A 122 -15.59 32.07 1.87
N LEU A 123 -15.29 31.37 0.77
CA LEU A 123 -16.19 31.27 -0.39
C LEU A 123 -17.49 30.54 -0.02
N ALA A 124 -17.39 29.47 0.78
CA ALA A 124 -18.54 28.75 1.30
C ALA A 124 -19.43 29.60 2.23
N GLU A 125 -18.84 30.50 3.03
CA GLU A 125 -19.56 31.46 3.86
C GLU A 125 -20.33 32.50 3.01
N LEU A 126 -19.78 32.92 1.86
CA LEU A 126 -20.46 33.81 0.92
C LEU A 126 -21.67 33.14 0.27
N ASP A 127 -21.56 31.87 -0.12
CA ASP A 127 -22.70 31.12 -0.64
C ASP A 127 -23.75 30.86 0.45
N ALA A 128 -23.32 30.52 1.67
CA ALA A 128 -24.22 30.40 2.82
C ALA A 128 -25.00 31.69 3.11
N ALA A 129 -24.39 32.86 2.91
CA ALA A 129 -25.06 34.14 3.08
C ALA A 129 -26.20 34.38 2.07
N LYS A 130 -26.10 33.85 0.84
CA LYS A 130 -27.19 33.91 -0.14
C LYS A 130 -28.41 33.12 0.35
N TYR A 131 -28.17 31.90 0.83
CA TYR A 131 -29.23 31.04 1.38
C TYR A 131 -29.84 31.62 2.66
N ARG A 132 -29.03 32.27 3.51
CA ARG A 132 -29.53 33.00 4.68
C ARG A 132 -30.51 34.11 4.32
N ARG A 133 -30.26 34.85 3.25
CA ARG A 133 -31.17 35.91 2.77
C ARG A 133 -32.46 35.33 2.21
N GLN A 134 -32.38 34.24 1.45
CA GLN A 134 -33.54 33.60 0.83
C GLN A 134 -34.50 32.98 1.87
N TYR A 135 -33.96 32.24 2.84
CA TYR A 135 -34.77 31.46 3.80
C TYR A 135 -35.06 32.22 5.10
N GLY A 136 -34.18 33.11 5.53
CA GLY A 136 -34.40 33.95 6.72
C GLY A 136 -35.57 34.94 6.56
N GLN A 137 -35.95 35.28 5.33
CA GLN A 137 -37.13 36.11 5.05
C GLN A 137 -38.43 35.31 5.00
N SER A 138 -38.38 34.01 4.73
CA SER A 138 -39.57 33.18 4.49
C SER A 138 -39.96 32.30 5.67
N ASN A 139 -39.03 31.96 6.58
CA ASN A 139 -39.33 31.19 7.80
C ASN A 139 -38.34 31.54 8.95
N PRO A 140 -38.75 32.29 9.99
CA PRO A 140 -37.88 32.73 11.10
C PRO A 140 -37.33 31.59 11.98
N GLU A 141 -37.97 30.42 11.95
CA GLU A 141 -37.63 29.28 12.82
C GLU A 141 -36.47 28.43 12.28
N TYR A 142 -36.03 28.68 11.04
CA TYR A 142 -34.97 27.93 10.39
C TYR A 142 -33.58 28.51 10.70
N LYS A 143 -32.73 27.67 11.28
CA LYS A 143 -31.31 27.97 11.54
C LYS A 143 -30.43 27.48 10.40
N ILE A 144 -29.45 28.30 10.03
CA ILE A 144 -28.60 28.05 8.86
C ILE A 144 -27.12 28.03 9.26
N GLU A 145 -26.50 26.86 9.18
CA GLU A 145 -25.12 26.62 9.55
C GLU A 145 -24.28 26.12 8.38
N LEU A 146 -23.00 26.50 8.37
CA LEU A 146 -22.02 25.94 7.44
C LEU A 146 -21.33 24.76 8.12
N ILE A 147 -21.48 23.57 7.56
CA ILE A 147 -20.87 22.34 8.06
C ILE A 147 -19.87 21.80 7.04
N ARG A 148 -18.84 21.09 7.52
CA ARG A 148 -17.94 20.37 6.61
C ARG A 148 -18.64 19.15 6.05
N ALA A 149 -18.28 18.81 4.83
CA ALA A 149 -18.70 17.63 4.10
C ALA A 149 -18.64 16.30 4.89
N ASN A 150 -17.78 16.19 5.89
CA ASN A 150 -17.53 14.98 6.66
C ASN A 150 -18.24 14.99 8.04
N ASP A 151 -18.84 16.12 8.42
CA ASP A 151 -19.42 16.38 9.74
C ASP A 151 -20.96 16.43 9.70
N TYR A 152 -21.60 15.78 8.72
CA TYR A 152 -23.05 15.80 8.59
C TYR A 152 -23.76 15.07 9.75
N PRO A 153 -24.92 15.59 10.20
CA PRO A 153 -25.74 14.92 11.20
C PRO A 153 -26.30 13.60 10.67
N SER A 154 -26.37 12.57 11.53
CA SER A 154 -26.91 11.26 11.16
C SER A 154 -28.39 11.26 10.77
N GLU A 155 -29.14 12.30 11.15
CA GLU A 155 -30.58 12.45 10.89
C GLU A 155 -30.90 12.81 9.44
N SER A 156 -29.91 13.31 8.67
CA SER A 156 -30.10 13.62 7.24
C SER A 156 -29.97 12.38 6.33
N LEU A 157 -29.72 11.19 6.89
CA LEU A 157 -29.58 9.92 6.17
C LEU A 157 -30.96 9.26 6.01
N GLN A 158 -31.72 9.61 4.96
CA GLN A 158 -33.13 9.17 4.84
C GLN A 158 -33.42 8.06 3.80
N GLU A 159 -32.48 7.63 2.95
CA GLU A 159 -32.82 6.67 1.88
C GLU A 159 -32.41 5.19 2.10
N ALA A 160 -32.96 4.36 1.21
CA ALA A 160 -33.17 2.91 1.31
C ALA A 160 -31.96 2.04 1.70
N PRO A 161 -30.72 2.34 1.29
CA PRO A 161 -29.61 1.46 1.70
C PRO A 161 -29.20 1.67 3.16
N SER A 162 -29.53 2.80 3.78
CA SER A 162 -29.11 3.10 5.15
C SER A 162 -29.77 2.21 6.20
N TYR A 163 -31.07 1.93 6.08
CA TYR A 163 -31.81 1.06 7.01
C TYR A 163 -31.42 -0.42 6.83
N VAL A 164 -31.18 -0.86 5.60
CA VAL A 164 -30.72 -2.24 5.31
C VAL A 164 -29.31 -2.47 5.81
N VAL A 165 -28.40 -1.51 5.60
CA VAL A 165 -27.05 -1.60 6.15
C VAL A 165 -27.09 -1.68 7.68
N ARG A 166 -28.02 -0.98 8.36
CA ARG A 166 -28.25 -1.12 9.82
C ARG A 166 -28.85 -2.47 10.18
N ALA A 167 -29.85 -2.95 9.44
CA ALA A 167 -30.50 -4.23 9.70
C ALA A 167 -29.52 -5.40 9.52
N ILE A 168 -28.78 -5.42 8.41
CA ILE A 168 -27.71 -6.39 8.14
C ILE A 168 -26.62 -6.29 9.22
N SER A 169 -26.18 -5.08 9.56
CA SER A 169 -25.18 -4.86 10.62
C SER A 169 -25.63 -5.43 11.96
N ASN A 170 -26.87 -5.16 12.38
CA ASN A 170 -27.42 -5.65 13.64
C ASN A 170 -27.59 -7.17 13.62
N GLU A 171 -28.07 -7.73 12.51
CA GLU A 171 -28.27 -9.17 12.39
C GLU A 171 -26.94 -9.94 12.37
N VAL A 172 -25.93 -9.41 11.66
CA VAL A 172 -24.57 -9.97 11.70
C VAL A 172 -24.03 -9.92 13.13
N LEU A 173 -24.17 -8.79 13.83
CA LEU A 173 -23.78 -8.64 15.24
C LEU A 173 -24.49 -9.64 16.17
N ASN A 174 -25.77 -9.92 15.93
CA ASN A 174 -26.54 -10.87 16.73
C ASN A 174 -26.15 -12.33 16.46
N ARG A 175 -25.81 -12.66 15.21
CA ARG A 175 -25.37 -14.00 14.80
C ARG A 175 -23.95 -14.33 15.23
N MET A 176 -23.10 -13.31 15.32
CA MET A 176 -21.81 -13.48 15.96
C MET A 176 -22.08 -13.77 17.43
N ASP A 177 -21.87 -15.01 17.84
CA ASP A 177 -21.94 -15.44 19.23
C ASP A 177 -20.75 -14.89 20.03
N LEU A 178 -20.66 -13.55 20.09
CA LEU A 178 -19.65 -12.80 20.82
C LEU A 178 -19.84 -13.01 22.33
N SER A 179 -20.99 -13.53 22.77
CA SER A 179 -21.25 -13.88 24.16
C SER A 179 -20.34 -14.99 24.69
N LYS A 180 -19.81 -15.83 23.78
CA LYS A 180 -18.75 -16.80 24.09
C LYS A 180 -17.38 -16.15 24.32
N LEU A 181 -17.23 -14.88 23.96
CA LEU A 181 -16.06 -14.06 24.27
C LEU A 181 -16.31 -13.35 25.61
N GLY A 182 -15.27 -12.95 26.34
CA GLY A 182 -15.46 -12.20 27.59
C GLY A 182 -16.17 -10.86 27.36
N ALA A 183 -16.96 -10.41 28.33
CA ALA A 183 -17.80 -9.20 28.23
C ALA A 183 -17.03 -7.95 27.75
N ASP A 184 -15.82 -7.73 28.26
CA ASP A 184 -14.97 -6.62 27.81
C ASP A 184 -14.61 -6.74 26.32
N THR A 185 -14.23 -7.94 25.87
CA THR A 185 -13.85 -8.22 24.48
C THR A 185 -15.02 -8.02 23.52
N GLU A 186 -16.21 -8.47 23.91
CA GLU A 186 -17.44 -8.25 23.15
C GLU A 186 -17.69 -6.76 22.96
N ALA A 187 -17.66 -5.99 24.05
CA ALA A 187 -17.89 -4.54 24.01
C ALA A 187 -16.88 -3.84 23.08
N GLU A 188 -15.61 -4.23 23.14
CA GLU A 188 -14.57 -3.62 22.33
C GLU A 188 -14.68 -3.98 20.83
N LEU A 189 -15.05 -5.21 20.48
CA LEU A 189 -15.28 -5.62 19.08
C LEU A 189 -16.52 -4.94 18.51
N LYS A 190 -17.62 -4.89 19.28
CA LYS A 190 -18.83 -4.12 18.93
C LYS A 190 -18.50 -2.65 18.72
N ALA A 191 -17.69 -2.05 19.60
CA ALA A 191 -17.25 -0.66 19.45
C ALA A 191 -16.39 -0.44 18.20
N GLY A 192 -15.45 -1.35 17.90
CA GLY A 192 -14.61 -1.30 16.70
C GLY A 192 -15.43 -1.37 15.41
N PHE A 193 -16.40 -2.28 15.36
CA PHE A 193 -17.34 -2.39 14.25
C PHE A 193 -18.28 -1.18 14.15
N ASN A 194 -18.84 -0.70 15.27
CA ASN A 194 -19.67 0.51 15.28
C ASN A 194 -18.88 1.73 14.79
N GLN A 195 -17.60 1.86 15.14
CA GLN A 195 -16.73 2.91 14.63
C GLN A 195 -16.49 2.76 13.13
N MET A 196 -16.20 1.55 12.66
CA MET A 196 -16.08 1.24 11.24
C MET A 196 -17.37 1.59 10.50
N MET A 197 -18.52 1.16 11.00
CA MET A 197 -19.82 1.43 10.42
C MET A 197 -20.08 2.92 10.42
N LYS A 198 -19.84 3.64 11.52
CA LYS A 198 -19.93 5.10 11.58
C LYS A 198 -19.01 5.77 10.56
N GLN A 199 -17.83 5.24 10.29
CA GLN A 199 -16.86 5.81 9.36
C GLN A 199 -17.11 5.41 7.91
N ILE A 200 -17.61 4.20 7.65
CA ILE A 200 -18.30 3.87 6.40
C ILE A 200 -19.40 4.92 6.27
N TYR A 201 -20.35 5.01 7.19
CA TYR A 201 -21.42 6.00 7.23
C TYR A 201 -21.00 7.47 7.06
N LYS A 202 -19.84 7.90 7.56
CA LYS A 202 -19.34 9.30 7.57
C LYS A 202 -18.37 9.65 6.44
N GLU A 203 -17.35 8.83 6.21
CA GLU A 203 -16.30 9.10 5.22
C GLU A 203 -16.68 8.60 3.82
N LYS A 204 -17.51 7.56 3.74
CA LYS A 204 -17.59 6.71 2.53
C LYS A 204 -18.95 6.10 2.20
N ALA A 205 -19.95 6.22 3.05
CA ALA A 205 -21.27 5.78 2.75
C ALA A 205 -21.92 6.94 2.05
N GLY A 206 -22.71 6.61 1.05
CA GLY A 206 -24.11 6.51 1.38
C GLY A 206 -24.78 7.80 1.80
N GLY A 207 -24.43 8.50 2.88
CA GLY A 207 -24.96 9.84 3.12
C GLY A 207 -24.85 10.73 1.90
N LYS A 208 -23.67 10.84 1.27
CA LYS A 208 -23.55 11.61 0.02
C LYS A 208 -24.19 10.96 -1.21
N LEU A 209 -24.51 9.66 -1.16
CA LEU A 209 -25.05 8.82 -2.25
C LEU A 209 -26.58 8.57 -2.16
N PHE A 210 -27.16 8.82 -0.98
CA PHE A 210 -28.51 8.50 -0.46
C PHE A 210 -29.20 9.76 0.08
N LEU A 211 -28.68 10.93 -0.28
CA LEU A 211 -29.27 12.22 -0.02
C LEU A 211 -30.02 12.64 -1.28
N LYS A 212 -31.22 12.11 -1.53
CA LYS A 212 -32.12 12.75 -2.49
C LYS A 212 -32.92 13.81 -1.75
N ARG A 213 -32.77 15.07 -2.17
CA ARG A 213 -33.69 16.15 -1.77
C ARG A 213 -34.11 16.89 -3.03
N LYS A 214 -35.42 17.11 -3.17
CA LYS A 214 -36.02 17.82 -4.31
C LYS A 214 -35.38 19.21 -4.45
N ASN A 215 -35.07 19.61 -5.68
CA ASN A 215 -34.56 20.94 -6.08
C ASN A 215 -33.21 21.38 -5.46
N ILE A 216 -32.11 20.68 -5.77
CA ILE A 216 -30.75 21.14 -5.42
C ILE A 216 -29.86 21.17 -6.68
N PRO A 217 -29.33 22.35 -7.08
CA PRO A 217 -28.22 22.45 -8.03
C PRO A 217 -26.92 21.91 -7.40
N GLY A 218 -26.14 21.11 -8.14
CA GLY A 218 -24.79 20.67 -7.70
C GLY A 218 -24.56 19.15 -7.58
N TYR A 219 -25.54 18.30 -7.93
CA TYR A 219 -25.27 16.88 -8.17
C TYR A 219 -24.48 16.69 -9.46
N SER A 220 -23.59 15.68 -9.47
CA SER A 220 -22.87 15.29 -10.67
C SER A 220 -23.85 14.88 -11.77
N GLU A 221 -23.82 15.57 -12.90
CA GLU A 221 -24.55 15.18 -14.13
C GLU A 221 -23.95 13.90 -14.75
N ASP A 222 -22.69 13.60 -14.44
CA ASP A 222 -22.05 12.33 -14.76
C ASP A 222 -22.54 11.24 -13.80
N LEU A 223 -23.36 10.32 -14.32
CA LEU A 223 -23.91 9.15 -13.61
C LEU A 223 -22.85 8.07 -13.36
N ILE A 224 -21.85 7.93 -14.23
CA ILE A 224 -20.88 6.82 -14.22
C ILE A 224 -20.01 6.87 -12.96
N LYS A 225 -19.62 8.06 -12.53
CA LYS A 225 -18.74 8.23 -11.37
C LYS A 225 -19.46 7.95 -10.03
N PRO A 226 -20.63 8.55 -9.71
CA PRO A 226 -21.46 8.17 -8.56
C PRO A 226 -21.83 6.68 -8.54
N ALA A 227 -22.10 6.11 -9.72
CA ALA A 227 -22.36 4.70 -9.93
C ALA A 227 -21.19 3.81 -9.47
N ALA A 228 -20.01 4.04 -10.03
CA ALA A 228 -18.80 3.29 -9.68
C ALA A 228 -18.45 3.47 -8.20
N ASP A 229 -18.61 4.68 -7.66
CA ASP A 229 -18.43 4.94 -6.24
C ASP A 229 -19.40 4.11 -5.39
N TYR A 230 -20.69 4.12 -5.72
CA TYR A 230 -21.69 3.33 -4.99
C TYR A 230 -21.32 1.85 -4.92
N ILE A 231 -20.97 1.26 -6.07
CA ILE A 231 -20.56 -0.15 -6.16
C ILE A 231 -19.33 -0.42 -5.28
N ASN A 232 -18.28 0.41 -5.40
CA ASN A 232 -17.06 0.25 -4.60
C ASN A 232 -17.34 0.31 -3.08
N HIS A 233 -18.17 1.26 -2.65
CA HIS A 233 -18.51 1.39 -1.22
C HIS A 233 -19.38 0.24 -0.72
N PHE A 234 -20.27 -0.23 -1.58
CA PHE A 234 -21.15 -1.35 -1.28
C PHE A 234 -20.37 -2.66 -1.14
N THR A 235 -19.51 -2.99 -2.10
CA THR A 235 -18.61 -4.15 -2.02
C THR A 235 -17.75 -4.08 -0.76
N GLY A 236 -17.16 -2.91 -0.45
CA GLY A 236 -16.36 -2.73 0.75
C GLY A 236 -17.13 -2.94 2.07
N PHE A 237 -18.43 -2.66 2.10
CA PHE A 237 -19.29 -2.95 3.24
C PHE A 237 -19.51 -4.46 3.40
N ILE A 238 -19.91 -5.16 2.33
CA ILE A 238 -20.15 -6.62 2.37
C ILE A 238 -18.89 -7.39 2.77
N THR A 239 -17.75 -7.10 2.16
CA THR A 239 -16.47 -7.75 2.51
C THR A 239 -16.13 -7.59 3.99
N LYS A 240 -16.47 -6.44 4.60
CA LYS A 240 -16.19 -6.19 6.02
C LYS A 240 -17.16 -6.90 6.96
N LEU A 241 -18.39 -7.16 6.53
CA LEU A 241 -19.32 -8.00 7.28
C LEU A 241 -18.83 -9.45 7.31
N GLU A 242 -18.48 -10.00 6.14
CA GLU A 242 -17.94 -11.35 6.01
C GLU A 242 -16.66 -11.52 6.83
N MET A 243 -15.72 -10.57 6.68
CA MET A 243 -14.49 -10.57 7.48
C MET A 243 -14.78 -10.53 8.98
N MET A 244 -15.81 -9.81 9.44
CA MET A 244 -16.13 -9.76 10.86
C MET A 244 -16.65 -11.11 11.37
N GLU A 245 -17.49 -11.78 10.59
CA GLU A 245 -17.98 -13.12 10.88
C GLU A 245 -16.82 -14.12 10.97
N ASP A 246 -15.93 -14.13 9.99
CA ASP A 246 -14.76 -15.00 9.95
C ASP A 246 -13.78 -14.73 11.10
N LEU A 247 -13.51 -13.46 11.41
CA LEU A 247 -12.68 -13.07 12.55
C LEU A 247 -13.29 -13.52 13.88
N SER A 248 -14.62 -13.39 14.04
CA SER A 248 -15.31 -13.85 15.24
C SER A 248 -15.18 -15.36 15.40
N LYS A 249 -15.41 -16.14 14.33
CA LYS A 249 -15.23 -17.60 14.31
C LYS A 249 -13.79 -17.99 14.66
N ALA A 250 -12.81 -17.33 14.07
CA ALA A 250 -11.40 -17.59 14.34
C ALA A 250 -11.01 -17.28 15.81
N LEU A 251 -11.52 -16.19 16.38
CA LEU A 251 -11.26 -15.83 17.78
C LEU A 251 -11.84 -16.84 18.77
N GLN A 252 -13.01 -17.41 18.47
CA GLN A 252 -13.63 -18.46 19.30
C GLN A 252 -12.81 -19.76 19.32
N GLN A 253 -12.01 -20.02 18.29
CA GLN A 253 -11.15 -21.21 18.22
C GLN A 253 -9.86 -21.05 19.06
N ILE A 254 -9.51 -19.83 19.48
CA ILE A 254 -8.29 -19.59 20.25
C ILE A 254 -8.59 -19.84 21.74
N PRO A 255 -7.98 -20.87 22.38
CA PRO A 255 -8.24 -21.18 23.78
C PRO A 255 -7.65 -20.08 24.69
N ARG A 256 -8.51 -19.18 25.18
CA ARG A 256 -8.11 -18.01 25.99
C ARG A 256 -7.31 -18.37 27.25
N LYS A 257 -7.64 -19.49 27.89
CA LYS A 257 -6.96 -19.96 29.12
C LYS A 257 -5.52 -20.39 28.86
N HIS A 258 -5.24 -21.04 27.73
CA HIS A 258 -3.92 -21.58 27.41
C HIS A 258 -3.07 -20.61 26.59
N MET A 259 -3.69 -19.69 25.84
CA MET A 259 -2.99 -18.75 24.97
C MET A 259 -3.54 -17.31 25.11
N PRO A 260 -3.49 -16.70 26.30
CA PRO A 260 -4.08 -15.39 26.55
C PRO A 260 -3.47 -14.30 25.64
N LYS A 261 -2.14 -14.28 25.47
CA LYS A 261 -1.46 -13.31 24.60
C LYS A 261 -1.86 -13.42 23.13
N LEU A 262 -2.11 -14.63 22.64
CA LEU A 262 -2.52 -14.85 21.25
C LEU A 262 -3.96 -14.38 21.04
N PHE A 263 -4.83 -14.64 22.02
CA PHE A 263 -6.20 -14.14 22.01
C PHE A 263 -6.24 -12.61 22.02
N ASP A 264 -5.50 -11.95 22.91
CA ASP A 264 -5.43 -10.49 23.00
C ASP A 264 -4.91 -9.88 21.69
N TYR A 265 -3.87 -10.49 21.10
CA TYR A 265 -3.36 -10.09 19.79
C TYR A 265 -4.41 -10.27 18.69
N GLY A 266 -5.14 -11.38 18.68
CA GLY A 266 -6.23 -11.65 17.73
C GLY A 266 -7.32 -10.58 17.82
N VAL A 267 -7.70 -10.19 19.03
CA VAL A 267 -8.69 -9.12 19.27
C VAL A 267 -8.18 -7.77 18.75
N GLU A 268 -6.92 -7.41 19.04
CA GLU A 268 -6.29 -6.20 18.51
C GLU A 268 -6.22 -6.22 16.98
N TYR A 269 -5.91 -7.37 16.40
CA TYR A 269 -5.88 -7.61 14.96
C TYR A 269 -7.27 -7.45 14.31
N ALA A 270 -8.32 -8.00 14.91
CA ALA A 270 -9.68 -7.84 14.42
C ALA A 270 -10.10 -6.36 14.44
N LYS A 271 -9.88 -5.66 15.56
CA LYS A 271 -10.12 -4.21 15.67
C LYS A 271 -9.38 -3.41 14.61
N TYR A 272 -8.12 -3.77 14.37
CA TYR A 272 -7.26 -3.11 13.39
C TYR A 272 -7.82 -3.21 11.96
N ASN A 273 -8.23 -4.41 11.54
CA ASN A 273 -8.77 -4.64 10.20
C ASN A 273 -10.15 -4.00 10.00
N MET A 274 -10.98 -3.97 11.05
CA MET A 274 -12.26 -3.27 11.00
C MET A 274 -12.07 -1.75 10.86
N ARG A 275 -11.08 -1.17 11.55
CA ARG A 275 -10.83 0.27 11.54
C ARG A 275 -10.28 0.78 10.19
N PRO A 276 -10.87 1.85 9.63
CA PRO A 276 -10.26 2.60 8.54
C PRO A 276 -9.10 3.45 9.10
N VAL A 277 -7.93 2.83 9.26
CA VAL A 277 -6.72 3.54 9.67
C VAL A 277 -6.04 4.17 8.45
N ASN A 278 -5.83 5.50 8.48
CA ASN A 278 -4.93 6.24 7.59
C ASN A 278 -3.55 6.32 8.25
N GLU A 279 -2.78 5.23 8.18
CA GLU A 279 -1.44 5.09 8.79
C GLU A 279 -0.38 5.91 8.07
N MET A 280 -0.49 7.24 8.19
CA MET A 280 0.41 8.18 7.53
C MET A 280 0.50 7.94 6.02
N LEU A 281 -0.64 7.62 5.39
CA LEU A 281 -0.72 7.33 3.95
C LEU A 281 -0.11 8.44 3.09
N GLY A 282 -0.22 9.71 3.53
CA GLY A 282 0.45 10.83 2.86
C GLY A 282 1.98 10.73 2.89
N PHE A 283 2.56 10.32 4.02
CA PHE A 283 4.00 10.06 4.13
C PHE A 283 4.42 8.86 3.29
N LYS A 284 3.68 7.75 3.33
CA LYS A 284 3.99 6.57 2.49
C LYS A 284 3.94 6.90 1.00
N LYS A 285 2.93 7.64 0.56
CA LYS A 285 2.83 8.16 -0.81
C LYS A 285 4.01 9.04 -1.18
N TRP A 286 4.43 9.94 -0.29
CA TRP A 286 5.62 10.76 -0.49
C TRP A 286 6.89 9.91 -0.57
N ALA A 287 7.07 8.94 0.33
CA ALA A 287 8.22 8.04 0.31
C ALA A 287 8.24 7.18 -0.97
N TYR A 288 7.10 6.62 -1.38
CA TYR A 288 6.97 5.90 -2.65
C TYR A 288 7.41 6.78 -3.83
N MET A 289 6.87 8.01 -3.90
CA MET A 289 7.22 8.97 -4.95
C MET A 289 8.70 9.36 -4.93
N MET A 290 9.29 9.54 -3.75
CA MET A 290 10.66 10.00 -3.63
C MET A 290 11.69 8.90 -3.90
N TYR A 291 11.39 7.63 -3.59
CA TYR A 291 12.41 6.57 -3.60
C TYR A 291 12.18 5.46 -4.64
N LEU A 292 10.92 5.13 -4.94
CA LEU A 292 10.56 4.01 -5.82
C LEU A 292 10.08 4.47 -7.19
N TRP A 293 9.39 5.61 -7.26
CA TRP A 293 8.85 6.12 -8.52
C TRP A 293 9.95 6.39 -9.55
N GLY A 294 9.83 5.77 -10.73
CA GLY A 294 10.78 5.90 -11.84
C GLY A 294 12.17 5.31 -11.58
N ASN A 295 12.41 4.64 -10.46
CA ASN A 295 13.72 4.09 -10.11
C ASN A 295 13.89 2.67 -10.69
N ILE A 296 14.71 2.55 -11.75
CA ILE A 296 14.98 1.28 -12.44
C ILE A 296 15.57 0.24 -11.48
N SER A 297 16.46 0.66 -10.58
CA SER A 297 17.06 -0.27 -9.62
C SER A 297 16.04 -0.87 -8.64
N SER A 298 14.99 -0.14 -8.28
CA SER A 298 13.90 -0.67 -7.44
C SER A 298 13.02 -1.66 -8.21
N ALA A 299 12.78 -1.40 -9.49
CA ALA A 299 12.07 -2.32 -10.38
C ALA A 299 12.83 -3.63 -10.60
N HIS A 300 14.16 -3.57 -10.73
CA HIS A 300 14.99 -4.77 -10.76
C HIS A 300 14.93 -5.57 -9.46
N LEU A 301 14.90 -4.91 -8.29
CA LEU A 301 14.70 -5.63 -7.03
C LEU A 301 13.36 -6.34 -6.97
N GLN A 302 12.30 -5.73 -7.53
CA GLN A 302 11.03 -6.41 -7.67
C GLN A 302 11.21 -7.69 -8.51
N LEU A 303 11.85 -7.62 -9.68
CA LEU A 303 12.12 -8.81 -10.51
C LEU A 303 12.89 -9.91 -9.77
N THR A 304 13.81 -9.58 -8.86
CA THR A 304 14.54 -10.61 -8.11
C THR A 304 13.62 -11.45 -7.20
N GLN A 305 12.45 -10.93 -6.81
CA GLN A 305 11.47 -11.68 -6.01
C GLN A 305 10.99 -12.95 -6.71
N ASP A 306 10.90 -12.95 -8.04
CA ASP A 306 10.52 -14.14 -8.83
C ASP A 306 11.48 -15.31 -8.60
N PHE A 307 12.75 -15.02 -8.34
CA PHE A 307 13.77 -16.03 -8.07
C PHE A 307 13.92 -16.32 -6.58
N ILE A 308 13.76 -15.31 -5.72
CA ILE A 308 14.01 -15.44 -4.28
C ILE A 308 12.83 -16.12 -3.57
N THR A 309 11.59 -15.92 -4.02
CA THR A 309 10.40 -16.46 -3.36
C THR A 309 9.50 -17.23 -4.32
N ALA A 310 9.24 -16.74 -5.53
CA ALA A 310 8.28 -17.39 -6.44
C ALA A 310 8.77 -18.75 -6.98
N TRP A 311 9.99 -18.82 -7.49
CA TRP A 311 10.60 -20.08 -7.94
C TRP A 311 10.65 -21.12 -6.80
N PRO A 312 11.18 -20.79 -5.61
CA PRO A 312 11.10 -21.66 -4.44
C PRO A 312 9.69 -22.16 -4.11
N GLU A 313 8.69 -21.28 -4.14
CA GLU A 313 7.30 -21.64 -3.86
C GLU A 313 6.76 -22.62 -4.92
N LEU A 314 6.97 -22.32 -6.20
CA LEU A 314 6.60 -23.16 -7.33
C LEU A 314 7.29 -24.54 -7.27
N SER A 315 8.51 -24.60 -6.74
CA SER A 315 9.31 -25.84 -6.65
C SER A 315 8.73 -26.89 -5.69
N LYS A 316 7.80 -26.52 -4.80
CA LYS A 316 7.12 -27.49 -3.92
C LYS A 316 6.10 -28.34 -4.68
N TYR A 317 5.59 -27.82 -5.79
CA TYR A 317 4.46 -28.40 -6.52
C TYR A 317 4.85 -28.94 -7.89
N THR A 318 6.01 -28.52 -8.43
CA THR A 318 6.35 -28.78 -9.83
C THR A 318 7.83 -29.04 -10.03
N ASP A 319 8.13 -29.99 -10.91
CA ASP A 319 9.47 -30.19 -11.45
C ASP A 319 9.79 -29.12 -12.50
N ARG A 320 11.09 -28.88 -12.69
CA ARG A 320 11.62 -27.84 -13.60
C ARG A 320 11.01 -26.45 -13.35
N SER A 321 10.65 -26.17 -12.10
CA SER A 321 10.06 -24.91 -11.65
C SER A 321 10.89 -23.68 -12.04
N LEU A 322 12.22 -23.77 -12.06
CA LEU A 322 13.09 -22.66 -12.48
C LEU A 322 12.92 -22.33 -13.97
N GLU A 323 12.94 -23.34 -14.83
CA GLU A 323 12.78 -23.20 -16.28
C GLU A 323 11.41 -22.61 -16.60
N LYS A 324 10.35 -23.12 -15.94
CA LYS A 324 8.99 -22.60 -16.09
C LYS A 324 8.87 -21.15 -15.61
N MET A 325 9.51 -20.78 -14.51
CA MET A 325 9.49 -19.40 -14.02
C MET A 325 10.24 -18.45 -14.97
N ILE A 326 11.43 -18.84 -15.45
CA ILE A 326 12.21 -18.04 -16.39
C ILE A 326 11.48 -17.85 -17.72
N THR A 327 10.92 -18.93 -18.28
CA THR A 327 10.17 -18.87 -19.53
C THR A 327 8.90 -18.03 -19.39
N ALA A 328 8.15 -18.20 -18.30
CA ALA A 328 6.97 -17.41 -18.02
C ALA A 328 7.30 -15.92 -17.85
N LEU A 329 8.35 -15.58 -17.08
CA LEU A 329 8.80 -14.20 -16.92
C LEU A 329 9.23 -13.58 -18.25
N GLY A 330 10.02 -14.31 -19.04
CA GLY A 330 10.46 -13.86 -20.37
C GLY A 330 9.29 -13.61 -21.33
N ASP A 331 8.29 -14.49 -21.33
CA ASP A 331 7.12 -14.38 -22.20
C ASP A 331 6.17 -13.25 -21.77
N VAL A 332 5.97 -13.03 -20.46
CA VAL A 332 5.18 -11.89 -19.94
C VAL A 332 5.87 -10.57 -20.27
N ILE A 333 7.19 -10.46 -20.06
CA ILE A 333 7.95 -9.26 -20.44
C ILE A 333 7.88 -9.03 -21.95
N TYR A 334 8.02 -10.10 -22.76
CA TYR A 334 7.91 -10.01 -24.22
C TYR A 334 6.51 -9.56 -24.65
N ASN A 335 5.46 -10.01 -23.97
CA ASN A 335 4.08 -9.61 -24.22
C ASN A 335 3.84 -8.13 -23.87
N GLU A 336 4.39 -7.65 -22.75
CA GLU A 336 4.31 -6.24 -22.34
C GLU A 336 4.99 -5.27 -23.32
N ILE A 337 6.04 -5.71 -24.02
CA ILE A 337 6.71 -4.90 -25.06
C ILE A 337 6.06 -5.04 -26.46
N GLY A 338 4.88 -5.67 -26.55
CA GLY A 338 4.11 -5.79 -27.79
C GLY A 338 4.38 -7.06 -28.60
N GLY A 339 5.11 -8.03 -28.02
CA GLY A 339 5.29 -9.35 -28.60
C GLY A 339 4.10 -10.29 -28.34
N GLY A 340 3.95 -11.37 -29.10
CA GLY A 340 2.85 -12.33 -28.93
C GLY A 340 3.34 -13.76 -28.68
N ARG A 341 3.76 -14.07 -27.44
CA ARG A 341 4.22 -15.42 -27.04
C ARG A 341 3.30 -16.15 -26.07
N ILE A 342 2.27 -15.47 -25.57
CA ILE A 342 1.24 -16.06 -24.71
C ILE A 342 0.06 -16.46 -25.60
N SER A 343 -0.36 -17.72 -25.51
CA SER A 343 -1.50 -18.23 -26.29
C SER A 343 -2.82 -17.60 -25.83
N LYS A 344 -3.85 -17.59 -26.70
CA LYS A 344 -5.18 -17.06 -26.36
C LYS A 344 -5.83 -17.78 -25.16
N GLN A 345 -5.56 -19.07 -25.00
CA GLN A 345 -6.06 -19.86 -23.86
C GLN A 345 -5.37 -19.45 -22.56
N GLU A 346 -4.04 -19.32 -22.56
CA GLU A 346 -3.29 -18.82 -21.41
C GLU A 346 -3.72 -17.40 -21.03
N GLN A 347 -3.98 -16.53 -22.02
CA GLN A 347 -4.50 -15.18 -21.76
C GLN A 347 -5.86 -15.20 -21.06
N LEU A 348 -6.77 -16.11 -21.44
CA LEU A 348 -8.08 -16.25 -20.79
C LEU A 348 -7.94 -16.71 -19.33
N GLU A 349 -7.05 -17.66 -19.05
CA GLU A 349 -6.79 -18.12 -17.68
C GLU A 349 -6.10 -17.04 -16.83
N ILE A 350 -5.16 -16.28 -17.41
CA ILE A 350 -4.56 -15.11 -16.76
C ILE A 350 -5.64 -14.06 -16.43
N GLU A 351 -6.58 -13.83 -17.35
CA GLU A 351 -7.68 -12.87 -17.12
C GLU A 351 -8.56 -13.31 -15.96
N ARG A 352 -8.80 -14.62 -15.76
CA ARG A 352 -9.50 -15.12 -14.56
C ARG A 352 -8.76 -14.80 -13.26
N PHE A 353 -7.43 -14.93 -13.24
CA PHE A 353 -6.63 -14.49 -12.09
C PHE A 353 -6.69 -12.97 -11.88
N ARG A 354 -6.79 -12.20 -12.97
CA ARG A 354 -6.94 -10.74 -12.94
C ARG A 354 -8.29 -10.33 -12.38
N GLU A 355 -9.37 -10.93 -12.87
CA GLU A 355 -10.75 -10.73 -12.40
C GLU A 355 -10.90 -11.10 -10.91
N ALA A 356 -10.20 -12.14 -10.46
CA ALA A 356 -10.16 -12.55 -9.07
C ALA A 356 -9.27 -11.63 -8.17
N GLY A 357 -8.49 -10.71 -8.76
CA GLY A 357 -7.67 -9.74 -8.00
C GLY A 357 -6.34 -10.28 -7.47
N PHE A 358 -5.83 -11.41 -7.98
CA PHE A 358 -4.52 -11.95 -7.56
C PHE A 358 -3.34 -11.26 -8.25
N LEU A 359 -3.58 -10.67 -9.42
CA LEU A 359 -2.56 -10.00 -10.24
C LEU A 359 -2.42 -8.49 -9.94
N GLU A 360 -3.21 -7.96 -9.01
CA GLU A 360 -3.09 -6.55 -8.63
C GLU A 360 -1.74 -6.24 -7.94
N PRO A 361 -1.14 -5.06 -8.17
CA PRO A 361 0.11 -4.66 -7.54
C PRO A 361 -0.12 -4.23 -6.09
N ARG A 362 -0.14 -5.21 -5.18
CA ARG A 362 -0.50 -5.05 -3.75
C ARG A 362 0.49 -4.20 -2.97
N GLU A 363 1.80 -4.33 -3.19
CA GLU A 363 2.82 -3.52 -2.51
C GLU A 363 2.69 -2.05 -2.91
N THR A 364 2.52 -1.82 -4.21
CA THR A 364 2.29 -0.47 -4.73
C THR A 364 1.00 0.14 -4.17
N LEU A 365 -0.09 -0.64 -4.11
CA LEU A 365 -1.36 -0.21 -3.53
C LEU A 365 -1.26 0.05 -2.03
N GLU A 366 -0.42 -0.68 -1.30
CA GLU A 366 -0.12 -0.47 0.12
C GLU A 366 0.56 0.88 0.34
N LEU A 367 1.63 1.14 -0.41
CA LEU A 367 2.53 2.28 -0.23
C LEU A 367 1.94 3.57 -0.78
N ALA A 368 1.34 3.50 -1.97
CA ALA A 368 0.85 4.65 -2.71
C ALA A 368 -0.69 4.77 -2.71
N GLY A 369 -1.42 3.78 -2.17
CA GLY A 369 -2.88 3.71 -2.29
C GLY A 369 -3.34 3.47 -3.73
N ARG A 370 -4.64 3.61 -4.01
CA ARG A 370 -5.13 3.77 -5.39
C ARG A 370 -4.56 5.09 -5.95
N ILE A 371 -3.50 4.97 -6.74
CA ILE A 371 -2.67 6.05 -7.29
C ILE A 371 -3.46 7.09 -8.13
N GLY A 372 -4.68 6.78 -8.57
CA GLY A 372 -5.49 7.62 -9.47
C GLY A 372 -5.68 9.08 -9.00
N GLY A 373 -5.78 9.34 -7.70
CA GLY A 373 -6.09 10.71 -7.21
C GLY A 373 -4.95 11.74 -7.32
N ILE A 374 -3.68 11.33 -7.30
CA ILE A 374 -2.53 12.28 -7.30
C ILE A 374 -1.98 12.50 -8.72
N PHE A 375 -2.13 11.51 -9.60
CA PHE A 375 -1.53 11.53 -10.93
C PHE A 375 -2.53 11.72 -12.07
N ASP A 376 -3.85 11.65 -11.81
CA ASP A 376 -4.84 12.21 -12.74
C ASP A 376 -4.90 13.75 -12.65
N ASN A 377 -4.32 14.35 -11.58
CA ASN A 377 -4.16 15.80 -11.47
C ASN A 377 -2.91 16.20 -10.63
N PRO A 378 -1.68 15.89 -11.09
CA PRO A 378 -0.48 16.34 -10.42
C PRO A 378 -0.39 17.84 -10.63
N ARG A 379 -0.81 18.60 -9.62
CA ARG A 379 -0.44 20.00 -9.49
C ARG A 379 0.61 20.09 -8.39
N PRO A 380 1.89 19.81 -8.69
CA PRO A 380 2.94 20.04 -7.72
C PRO A 380 2.95 21.52 -7.31
N ALA A 381 3.34 21.79 -6.07
CA ALA A 381 3.50 23.15 -5.53
C ALA A 381 4.57 23.98 -6.28
N THR A 382 5.27 23.38 -7.25
CA THR A 382 6.41 23.92 -7.99
C THR A 382 6.12 24.28 -9.45
N GLY A 383 4.86 24.29 -9.91
CA GLY A 383 4.50 24.83 -11.24
C GLY A 383 4.87 23.97 -12.46
N ILE A 384 5.54 22.82 -12.28
CA ILE A 384 5.88 21.91 -13.38
C ILE A 384 4.69 21.00 -13.70
N LYS A 385 4.10 21.14 -14.90
CA LYS A 385 2.99 20.28 -15.37
C LYS A 385 3.52 18.91 -15.80
N ILE A 386 3.46 17.91 -14.91
CA ILE A 386 3.83 16.52 -15.22
C ILE A 386 2.55 15.70 -15.45
N GLN A 387 1.74 16.00 -16.48
CA GLN A 387 0.36 15.47 -16.57
C GLN A 387 0.14 14.25 -17.49
N ARG A 388 1.10 13.84 -18.33
CA ARG A 388 0.87 12.70 -19.27
C ARG A 388 1.93 11.59 -19.26
N GLY A 389 3.14 11.85 -18.76
CA GLY A 389 4.21 10.83 -18.69
C GLY A 389 4.13 9.89 -17.48
N VAL A 390 3.32 10.20 -16.46
CA VAL A 390 3.47 9.55 -15.15
C VAL A 390 2.98 8.09 -15.10
N LYS A 391 1.97 7.72 -15.91
CA LYS A 391 1.51 6.32 -16.01
C LYS A 391 2.55 5.39 -16.65
N TYR A 392 3.46 5.92 -17.48
CA TYR A 392 4.52 5.14 -18.11
C TYR A 392 5.80 5.04 -17.25
N VAL A 393 5.96 5.91 -16.26
CA VAL A 393 7.16 6.01 -15.41
C VAL A 393 7.04 5.23 -14.10
N ASP A 394 5.86 4.70 -13.75
CA ASP A 394 5.69 3.85 -12.57
C ASP A 394 6.13 2.40 -12.85
N ILE A 395 7.43 2.23 -13.11
CA ILE A 395 8.07 0.97 -13.50
C ILE A 395 7.94 -0.06 -12.37
N PHE A 396 8.04 0.37 -11.11
CA PHE A 396 7.91 -0.52 -9.94
C PHE A 396 6.57 -1.26 -9.94
N ARG A 397 5.45 -0.54 -10.10
CA ARG A 397 4.11 -1.12 -10.20
C ARG A 397 3.98 -2.11 -11.34
N LYS A 398 4.56 -1.77 -12.49
CA LYS A 398 4.54 -2.64 -13.68
C LYS A 398 5.29 -3.93 -13.42
N MET A 399 6.48 -3.87 -12.80
CA MET A 399 7.24 -5.07 -12.48
C MET A 399 6.53 -5.94 -11.47
N GLU A 400 5.82 -5.35 -10.50
CA GLU A 400 5.01 -6.14 -9.56
C GLU A 400 3.89 -6.91 -10.27
N MET A 401 3.21 -6.29 -11.26
CA MET A 401 2.21 -6.97 -12.08
C MET A 401 2.85 -8.05 -12.95
N VAL A 402 3.98 -7.76 -13.60
CA VAL A 402 4.75 -8.71 -14.42
C VAL A 402 5.14 -9.95 -13.62
N ASN A 403 5.66 -9.78 -12.40
CA ASN A 403 6.02 -10.89 -11.52
C ASN A 403 4.83 -11.78 -11.16
N ARG A 404 3.71 -11.16 -10.75
CA ARG A 404 2.48 -11.89 -10.41
C ARG A 404 1.90 -12.62 -11.62
N GLU A 405 1.95 -12.00 -12.79
CA GLU A 405 1.54 -12.61 -14.07
C GLU A 405 2.47 -13.73 -14.49
N ALA A 406 3.78 -13.58 -14.30
CA ALA A 406 4.77 -14.61 -14.58
C ALA A 406 4.54 -15.85 -13.70
N MET A 407 4.26 -15.64 -12.41
CA MET A 407 3.90 -16.73 -11.51
C MET A 407 2.58 -17.40 -11.92
N ALA A 408 1.55 -16.61 -12.29
CA ALA A 408 0.29 -17.17 -12.79
C ALA A 408 0.48 -18.00 -14.06
N LEU A 409 1.25 -17.51 -15.02
CA LEU A 409 1.58 -18.22 -16.25
C LEU A 409 2.39 -19.50 -15.96
N ALA A 410 3.33 -19.45 -15.02
CA ALA A 410 4.10 -20.62 -14.59
C ALA A 410 3.21 -21.68 -13.90
N LEU A 411 2.19 -21.27 -13.14
CA LEU A 411 1.19 -22.16 -12.55
C LEU A 411 0.32 -22.81 -13.63
N ILE A 412 -0.18 -22.02 -14.59
CA ILE A 412 -0.98 -22.49 -15.73
C ILE A 412 -0.20 -23.54 -16.53
N ARG A 413 1.04 -23.22 -16.91
CA ARG A 413 1.94 -24.13 -17.64
C ARG A 413 2.37 -25.36 -16.83
N SER A 414 2.20 -25.31 -15.52
CA SER A 414 2.42 -26.47 -14.64
C SER A 414 1.21 -27.36 -14.47
N GLY A 415 0.06 -27.00 -15.05
CA GLY A 415 -1.18 -27.77 -14.93
C GLY A 415 -1.81 -27.72 -13.54
N ILE A 416 -1.44 -26.73 -12.70
CA ILE A 416 -2.06 -26.52 -11.39
C ILE A 416 -3.45 -25.93 -11.65
N LYS A 417 -4.49 -26.76 -11.48
CA LYS A 417 -5.87 -26.39 -11.81
C LYS A 417 -6.37 -25.23 -10.96
N VAL A 418 -6.98 -24.26 -11.64
CA VAL A 418 -7.85 -23.25 -11.05
C VAL A 418 -9.26 -23.79 -11.18
N ASP A 419 -9.89 -24.12 -10.06
CA ASP A 419 -11.30 -24.49 -10.12
C ASP A 419 -12.12 -23.21 -10.34
N THR A 420 -13.04 -23.23 -11.30
CA THR A 420 -13.79 -22.04 -11.76
C THR A 420 -15.29 -22.09 -11.45
N GLU A 421 -15.83 -23.18 -10.91
CA GLU A 421 -17.24 -23.22 -10.51
C GLU A 421 -17.47 -22.44 -9.22
N LEU A 422 -18.28 -21.38 -9.30
CA LEU A 422 -18.65 -20.51 -8.19
C LEU A 422 -19.65 -21.22 -7.26
N ASP A 423 -19.39 -22.50 -6.97
CA ASP A 423 -20.18 -23.30 -6.07
C ASP A 423 -19.51 -23.37 -4.72
N ALA A 424 -20.34 -23.17 -3.71
CA ALA A 424 -19.96 -22.94 -2.34
C ALA A 424 -19.38 -24.22 -1.72
N THR A 425 -18.05 -24.35 -1.70
CA THR A 425 -17.30 -25.02 -0.62
C THR A 425 -15.85 -24.56 -0.68
N ILE A 426 -15.45 -23.85 0.38
CA ILE A 426 -14.15 -23.25 0.59
C ILE A 426 -13.11 -24.37 0.67
N GLU A 427 -12.33 -24.60 -0.39
CA GLU A 427 -10.97 -25.19 -0.34
C GLU A 427 -10.31 -25.30 -1.74
N GLY A 428 -11.08 -25.45 -2.84
CA GLY A 428 -10.52 -25.80 -4.17
C GLY A 428 -10.05 -24.63 -5.06
N LYS A 429 -10.75 -23.48 -5.05
CA LYS A 429 -10.46 -22.35 -5.97
C LYS A 429 -9.25 -21.49 -5.57
N ILE A 430 -8.68 -21.75 -4.39
CA ILE A 430 -7.78 -20.83 -3.71
C ILE A 430 -6.31 -21.26 -3.87
N LEU A 431 -6.01 -22.48 -4.35
CA LEU A 431 -4.63 -22.98 -4.42
C LEU A 431 -3.72 -22.12 -5.30
N GLY A 432 -4.10 -21.84 -6.55
CA GLY A 432 -3.27 -21.03 -7.47
C GLY A 432 -3.10 -19.57 -7.00
N GLY A 433 -4.18 -18.95 -6.53
CA GLY A 433 -4.16 -17.58 -6.01
C GLY A 433 -3.34 -17.43 -4.73
N GLN A 434 -3.46 -18.38 -3.79
CA GLN A 434 -2.61 -18.45 -2.60
C GLN A 434 -1.14 -18.65 -2.96
N LEU A 435 -0.82 -19.42 -4.00
CA LEU A 435 0.57 -19.60 -4.43
C LEU A 435 1.18 -18.31 -4.98
N ILE A 436 0.43 -17.54 -5.77
CA ILE A 436 0.85 -16.19 -6.21
C ILE A 436 1.06 -15.29 -4.99
N ASP A 437 0.17 -15.37 -4.00
CA ASP A 437 0.23 -14.57 -2.79
C ASP A 437 1.31 -15.00 -1.80
N ASN A 438 1.70 -16.28 -1.78
CA ASN A 438 2.85 -16.77 -1.03
C ASN A 438 4.16 -16.38 -1.72
N ALA A 439 4.18 -16.42 -3.05
CA ALA A 439 5.32 -16.05 -3.88
C ALA A 439 5.64 -14.55 -3.84
N HIS A 440 4.63 -13.68 -3.94
CA HIS A 440 4.80 -12.22 -4.01
C HIS A 440 4.27 -11.47 -2.78
N PHE A 441 3.91 -12.20 -1.74
CA PHE A 441 3.30 -11.72 -0.49
C PHE A 441 1.97 -10.96 -0.65
N MET A 442 1.08 -11.16 0.30
CA MET A 442 -0.09 -10.30 0.45
C MET A 442 0.32 -9.02 1.19
N TYR A 443 0.44 -7.90 0.47
CA TYR A 443 0.62 -6.59 1.08
C TYR A 443 -0.73 -5.95 1.35
N GLY A 444 -1.19 -6.05 2.60
CA GLY A 444 -2.50 -5.55 3.00
C GLY A 444 -2.64 -5.46 4.51
N LYS A 445 -3.70 -4.81 4.99
CA LYS A 445 -3.95 -4.69 6.44
C LYS A 445 -3.99 -6.05 7.15
N ALA A 446 -4.50 -7.06 6.47
CA ALA A 446 -4.60 -8.42 7.00
C ALA A 446 -3.23 -9.05 7.32
N ASN A 447 -2.17 -8.76 6.56
CA ASN A 447 -0.88 -9.42 6.75
C ASN A 447 0.18 -8.53 7.40
N ARG A 448 -0.16 -7.29 7.79
CA ARG A 448 0.81 -6.37 8.40
C ARG A 448 1.13 -6.75 9.84
N PRO A 449 2.39 -7.02 10.21
CA PRO A 449 2.76 -7.20 11.61
C PRO A 449 2.58 -5.91 12.41
N LYS A 450 2.48 -6.02 13.74
CA LYS A 450 2.24 -4.88 14.64
C LYS A 450 3.25 -3.73 14.46
N LEU A 451 4.51 -4.04 14.18
CA LEU A 451 5.57 -3.05 13.90
C LEU A 451 5.24 -2.16 12.69
N MET A 452 4.52 -2.71 11.70
CA MET A 452 4.13 -2.00 10.47
C MET A 452 2.82 -1.22 10.60
N ARG A 453 2.20 -1.17 11.78
CA ARG A 453 0.91 -0.52 12.03
C ARG A 453 1.07 0.84 12.71
N GLY A 454 0.08 1.71 12.56
CA GLY A 454 -0.01 2.98 13.27
C GLY A 454 1.17 3.94 13.02
N LEU A 455 1.66 4.57 14.10
CA LEU A 455 2.72 5.59 14.05
C LEU A 455 4.11 5.02 13.71
N THR A 456 4.33 3.71 13.87
CA THR A 456 5.60 3.05 13.53
C THR A 456 5.63 2.58 12.07
N SER A 457 4.48 2.58 11.38
CA SER A 457 4.37 2.19 9.97
C SER A 457 5.38 2.87 9.02
N PRO A 458 5.72 4.16 9.18
CA PRO A 458 6.78 4.80 8.40
C PRO A 458 8.18 4.17 8.52
N LEU A 459 8.49 3.52 9.65
CA LEU A 459 9.79 2.86 9.89
C LEU A 459 9.97 1.62 9.01
N THR A 460 8.87 1.04 8.56
CA THR A 460 8.83 -0.24 7.86
C THR A 460 8.46 -0.14 6.38
N VAL A 461 8.30 1.07 5.84
CA VAL A 461 7.81 1.33 4.46
C VAL A 461 8.60 0.55 3.40
N PHE A 462 9.94 0.56 3.48
CA PHE A 462 10.81 -0.23 2.58
C PHE A 462 11.33 -1.52 3.19
N ARG A 463 10.75 -1.96 4.31
CA ARG A 463 11.08 -3.22 4.99
C ARG A 463 9.97 -4.26 4.89
N SER A 464 8.89 -3.94 4.18
CA SER A 464 7.73 -4.81 3.99
C SER A 464 8.16 -6.17 3.45
N PHE A 465 8.85 -6.21 2.31
CA PHE A 465 9.38 -7.45 1.72
C PHE A 465 10.16 -8.28 2.74
N GLY A 466 11.13 -7.67 3.43
CA GLY A 466 11.98 -8.39 4.38
C GLY A 466 11.23 -8.99 5.57
N ILE A 467 10.27 -8.24 6.10
CA ILE A 467 9.44 -8.72 7.22
C ILE A 467 8.54 -9.88 6.76
N HIS A 468 7.96 -9.80 5.56
CA HIS A 468 7.16 -10.89 4.99
C HIS A 468 8.02 -12.11 4.63
N PHE A 469 9.23 -11.89 4.10
CA PHE A 469 10.21 -12.93 3.83
C PHE A 469 10.62 -13.67 5.11
N LEU A 470 10.84 -12.96 6.21
CA LEU A 470 11.11 -13.58 7.52
C LEU A 470 9.95 -14.47 7.97
N GLY A 471 8.71 -14.02 7.80
CA GLY A 471 7.52 -14.81 8.08
C GLY A 471 7.45 -16.08 7.23
N TRP A 472 7.68 -15.94 5.93
CA TRP A 472 7.74 -17.07 5.00
C TRP A 472 8.88 -18.04 5.35
N ALA A 473 10.10 -17.55 5.55
CA ALA A 473 11.25 -18.36 5.91
C ALA A 473 11.00 -19.13 7.22
N LYS A 474 10.38 -18.48 8.22
CA LYS A 474 9.98 -19.15 9.46
C LYS A 474 8.99 -20.29 9.20
N ILE A 475 7.95 -20.07 8.41
CA ILE A 475 6.97 -21.12 8.04
C ILE A 475 7.70 -22.29 7.35
N GLN A 476 8.64 -21.99 6.46
CA GLN A 476 9.41 -23.02 5.76
C GLN A 476 10.32 -23.82 6.71
N VAL A 477 10.96 -23.16 7.68
CA VAL A 477 11.75 -23.83 8.74
C VAL A 477 10.86 -24.69 9.61
N ASP A 478 9.74 -24.16 10.10
CA ASP A 478 8.81 -24.89 10.96
C ASP A 478 8.25 -26.14 10.25
N SER A 479 7.93 -26.03 8.96
CA SER A 479 7.50 -27.17 8.13
C SER A 479 8.63 -28.16 7.86
N ALA A 480 9.85 -27.68 7.62
CA ALA A 480 11.03 -28.53 7.44
C ALA A 480 11.36 -29.34 8.70
N ILE A 481 11.29 -28.72 9.88
CA ILE A 481 11.49 -29.39 11.18
C ILE A 481 10.43 -30.47 11.40
N LYS A 482 9.20 -30.27 10.90
CA LYS A 482 8.12 -31.25 10.92
C LYS A 482 8.25 -32.36 9.87
N GLY A 483 9.32 -32.36 9.06
CA GLY A 483 9.62 -33.40 8.08
C GLY A 483 9.22 -33.08 6.63
N ASP A 484 8.77 -31.85 6.32
CA ASP A 484 8.48 -31.46 4.95
C ASP A 484 9.77 -31.12 4.18
N GLY A 485 10.33 -32.12 3.50
CA GLY A 485 11.52 -31.96 2.66
C GLY A 485 11.35 -30.97 1.51
N LYS A 486 10.12 -30.73 1.04
CA LYS A 486 9.84 -29.72 0.00
C LYS A 486 9.97 -28.31 0.56
N ALA A 487 9.54 -28.09 1.81
CA ALA A 487 9.73 -26.82 2.49
C ALA A 487 11.22 -26.48 2.71
N ALA A 488 12.00 -27.48 3.13
CA ALA A 488 13.46 -27.36 3.24
C ALA A 488 14.12 -27.04 1.88
N GLY A 489 13.72 -27.76 0.82
CA GLY A 489 14.23 -27.53 -0.53
C GLY A 489 13.90 -26.13 -1.07
N ALA A 490 12.70 -25.61 -0.80
CA ALA A 490 12.32 -24.26 -1.16
C ALA A 490 13.17 -23.20 -0.42
N LEU A 491 13.40 -23.36 0.88
CA LEU A 491 14.26 -22.46 1.64
C LEU A 491 15.70 -22.43 1.09
N LEU A 492 16.27 -23.60 0.78
CA LEU A 492 17.60 -23.71 0.19
C LEU A 492 17.70 -23.04 -1.19
N ARG A 493 16.68 -23.20 -2.04
CA ARG A 493 16.61 -22.51 -3.34
C ARG A 493 16.54 -21.00 -3.19
N SER A 494 15.79 -20.52 -2.19
CA SER A 494 15.73 -19.08 -1.87
C SER A 494 17.07 -18.53 -1.38
N MET A 495 17.77 -19.28 -0.51
CA MET A 495 19.12 -18.92 -0.08
C MET A 495 20.11 -18.91 -1.25
N PHE A 496 20.02 -19.91 -2.13
CA PHE A 496 20.83 -19.96 -3.34
C PHE A 496 20.56 -18.76 -4.27
N ALA A 497 19.30 -18.40 -4.50
CA ALA A 497 18.94 -17.22 -5.28
C ALA A 497 19.52 -15.94 -4.65
N ASN A 498 19.37 -15.76 -3.34
CA ASN A 498 19.95 -14.61 -2.63
C ASN A 498 21.48 -14.57 -2.78
N TRP A 499 22.16 -15.71 -2.62
CA TRP A 499 23.61 -15.82 -2.80
C TRP A 499 24.03 -15.55 -4.25
N TYR A 500 23.29 -16.05 -5.23
CA TYR A 500 23.59 -15.82 -6.65
C TYR A 500 23.55 -14.32 -7.01
N PHE A 501 22.54 -13.61 -6.51
CA PHE A 501 22.39 -12.18 -6.79
C PHE A 501 23.27 -11.28 -5.91
N GLY A 502 23.55 -11.65 -4.66
CA GLY A 502 24.20 -10.75 -3.69
C GLY A 502 25.24 -11.36 -2.75
N GLY A 503 25.64 -12.62 -2.98
CA GLY A 503 26.67 -13.34 -2.22
C GLY A 503 26.27 -13.67 -0.79
N PHE A 504 27.23 -14.10 0.03
CA PHE A 504 26.97 -14.35 1.45
C PHE A 504 26.52 -13.09 2.19
N ALA A 505 26.96 -11.91 1.75
CA ALA A 505 26.56 -10.64 2.35
C ALA A 505 25.08 -10.28 2.17
N SER A 506 24.35 -10.97 1.28
CA SER A 506 22.90 -10.81 1.12
C SER A 506 22.09 -11.79 1.97
N LEU A 507 22.69 -12.89 2.42
CA LEU A 507 21.98 -13.90 3.23
C LEU A 507 21.54 -13.34 4.57
N LEU A 508 20.37 -13.80 5.02
CA LEU A 508 19.80 -13.39 6.28
C LEU A 508 20.75 -13.71 7.45
N GLY A 509 21.06 -12.71 8.27
CA GLY A 509 21.85 -12.86 9.49
C GLY A 509 23.38 -12.93 9.30
N VAL A 510 23.88 -13.11 8.07
CA VAL A 510 25.34 -13.21 7.84
C VAL A 510 26.08 -11.93 8.23
N ARG A 511 25.51 -10.75 7.97
CA ARG A 511 26.11 -9.47 8.40
C ARG A 511 26.18 -9.32 9.92
N PHE A 512 25.16 -9.82 10.63
CA PHE A 512 25.17 -9.85 12.08
C PHE A 512 26.28 -10.79 12.59
N ILE A 513 26.40 -11.99 12.00
CA ILE A 513 27.49 -12.93 12.31
C ILE A 513 28.86 -12.31 12.00
N ALA A 514 29.04 -11.66 10.85
CA ALA A 514 30.28 -11.00 10.48
C ALA A 514 30.64 -9.85 11.44
N SER A 515 29.65 -9.10 11.92
CA SER A 515 29.87 -8.07 12.93
C SER A 515 30.29 -8.65 14.29
N LEU A 516 29.69 -9.76 14.71
CA LEU A 516 30.09 -10.50 15.92
C LEU A 516 31.49 -11.10 15.76
N TRP A 517 31.80 -11.66 14.59
CA TRP A 517 33.14 -12.18 14.28
C TRP A 517 34.20 -11.09 14.44
N LYS A 518 33.95 -9.91 13.88
CA LYS A 518 34.81 -8.74 14.04
C LYS A 518 34.93 -8.25 15.49
N GLU A 519 33.89 -8.40 16.29
CA GLU A 519 33.91 -8.05 17.70
C GLU A 519 34.70 -9.06 18.55
N ILE A 520 34.60 -10.35 18.24
CA ILE A 520 35.27 -11.44 18.97
C ILE A 520 36.74 -11.58 18.55
N PHE A 521 37.01 -11.61 17.25
CA PHE A 521 38.33 -11.93 16.69
C PHE A 521 39.12 -10.70 16.22
N GLY A 522 38.47 -9.53 16.10
CA GLY A 522 39.11 -8.29 15.64
C GLY A 522 39.36 -8.22 14.14
N THR A 523 39.12 -9.32 13.41
CA THR A 523 39.28 -9.45 11.96
C THR A 523 37.93 -9.37 11.24
N ASP A 524 37.94 -8.88 10.00
CA ASP A 524 36.71 -8.76 9.20
C ASP A 524 36.52 -10.05 8.38
N LEU A 525 35.39 -10.73 8.58
CA LEU A 525 35.09 -12.00 7.91
C LEU A 525 35.15 -11.88 6.37
N GLU A 526 34.76 -10.72 5.83
CA GLU A 526 34.88 -10.40 4.39
C GLU A 526 36.35 -10.44 3.96
N ASN A 527 37.22 -9.77 4.71
CA ASN A 527 38.63 -9.68 4.39
C ASN A 527 39.33 -11.02 4.57
N GLU A 528 39.01 -11.78 5.62
CA GLU A 528 39.58 -13.12 5.82
C GLU A 528 39.21 -14.08 4.69
N LEU A 529 37.95 -14.05 4.24
CA LEU A 529 37.50 -14.86 3.09
C LEU A 529 38.25 -14.46 1.81
N ILE A 530 38.41 -13.16 1.56
CA ILE A 530 39.10 -12.64 0.38
C ILE A 530 40.61 -12.92 0.45
N GLU A 531 41.23 -12.80 1.62
CA GLU A 531 42.65 -13.08 1.83
C GLU A 531 42.94 -14.58 1.72
N SER A 532 42.06 -15.44 2.24
CA SER A 532 42.25 -16.89 2.23
C SER A 532 41.99 -17.54 0.86
N TYR A 533 40.97 -17.05 0.13
CA TYR A 533 40.51 -17.68 -1.11
C TYR A 533 40.64 -16.79 -2.35
N GLY A 534 41.24 -15.60 -2.22
CA GLY A 534 41.46 -14.67 -3.32
C GLY A 534 40.18 -14.27 -4.03
N GLU A 535 40.15 -14.43 -5.36
CA GLU A 535 39.00 -14.09 -6.20
C GLU A 535 37.76 -14.96 -5.91
N VAL A 536 37.97 -16.23 -5.55
CA VAL A 536 36.88 -17.13 -5.13
C VAL A 536 36.23 -16.61 -3.86
N GLY A 537 37.02 -16.14 -2.89
CA GLY A 537 36.51 -15.51 -1.67
C GLY A 537 35.66 -14.27 -1.96
N ARG A 538 36.08 -13.45 -2.92
CA ARG A 538 35.31 -12.28 -3.38
C ARG A 538 34.00 -12.67 -4.05
N ILE A 539 34.01 -13.69 -4.91
CA ILE A 539 32.78 -14.22 -5.55
C ILE A 539 31.82 -14.77 -4.51
N LEU A 540 32.32 -15.51 -3.52
CA LEU A 540 31.50 -16.06 -2.45
C LEU A 540 30.83 -14.96 -1.61
N TRP A 541 31.57 -13.88 -1.29
CA TRP A 541 31.05 -12.79 -0.46
C TRP A 541 30.10 -11.85 -1.21
N GLU A 542 30.45 -11.42 -2.42
CA GLU A 542 29.70 -10.44 -3.21
C GLU A 542 28.66 -11.07 -4.15
N GLY A 543 28.82 -12.35 -4.48
CA GLY A 543 28.01 -13.10 -5.44
C GLY A 543 28.55 -13.02 -6.87
N PRO A 544 28.16 -13.98 -7.74
CA PRO A 544 28.58 -14.00 -9.15
C PRO A 544 28.05 -12.79 -9.93
N MET A 545 26.84 -12.32 -9.65
CA MET A 545 26.26 -11.15 -10.34
C MET A 545 27.06 -9.87 -10.12
N ALA A 546 27.68 -9.72 -8.95
CA ALA A 546 28.55 -8.60 -8.68
C ALA A 546 29.83 -8.63 -9.53
N GLN A 547 30.28 -9.79 -10.05
CA GLN A 547 31.46 -9.81 -10.92
C GLN A 547 31.15 -9.38 -12.36
N VAL A 548 29.90 -9.56 -12.80
CA VAL A 548 29.46 -9.21 -14.15
C VAL A 548 29.19 -7.71 -14.27
N PHE A 549 28.69 -7.07 -13.21
CA PHE A 549 28.29 -5.67 -13.23
C PHE A 549 29.11 -4.81 -12.25
N PRO A 550 29.44 -3.55 -12.58
CA PRO A 550 30.19 -2.65 -11.71
C PRO A 550 29.35 -2.05 -10.56
N VAL A 551 28.43 -2.84 -10.00
CA VAL A 551 27.47 -2.40 -8.97
C VAL A 551 27.45 -3.34 -7.77
N ALA A 552 27.08 -2.78 -6.63
CA ALA A 552 26.88 -3.51 -5.40
C ALA A 552 25.43 -4.02 -5.30
N PHE A 553 25.25 -5.35 -5.36
CA PHE A 553 23.94 -6.00 -5.22
C PHE A 553 23.63 -6.46 -3.78
N SER A 554 24.66 -6.80 -2.99
CA SER A 554 24.51 -7.50 -1.70
C SER A 554 23.52 -6.85 -0.73
N ARG A 555 23.62 -5.52 -0.51
CA ARG A 555 22.70 -4.76 0.37
C ARG A 555 21.28 -4.62 -0.17
N ARG A 556 21.12 -4.71 -1.48
CA ARG A 556 19.83 -4.44 -2.14
C ARG A 556 18.98 -5.69 -2.21
N VAL A 557 19.63 -6.84 -2.44
CA VAL A 557 18.96 -8.13 -2.58
C VAL A 557 18.79 -8.82 -1.22
N SER A 558 19.50 -8.36 -0.18
CA SER A 558 19.31 -8.90 1.16
C SER A 558 17.84 -8.72 1.59
N PRO A 559 17.14 -9.82 1.94
CA PRO A 559 15.73 -9.74 2.25
C PRO A 559 15.51 -8.90 3.51
N PHE A 560 16.37 -9.04 4.52
CA PHE A 560 16.26 -8.24 5.74
C PHE A 560 17.63 -8.07 6.42
N GLU A 561 18.03 -6.83 6.68
CA GLU A 561 19.23 -6.54 7.48
C GLU A 561 18.86 -6.50 8.97
N ILE A 562 19.39 -7.46 9.74
CA ILE A 562 19.30 -7.45 11.19
C ILE A 562 20.28 -6.39 11.72
N PRO A 563 19.83 -5.44 12.57
CA PRO A 563 20.72 -4.48 13.20
C PRO A 563 21.88 -5.18 13.91
N THR A 564 23.09 -4.69 13.66
CA THR A 564 24.33 -5.22 14.24
C THR A 564 24.56 -4.65 15.65
N PRO A 565 25.40 -5.28 16.49
CA PRO A 565 25.77 -4.71 17.79
C PRO A 565 26.32 -3.28 17.67
N ASP A 566 27.04 -2.98 16.57
CA ASP A 566 27.55 -1.64 16.26
C ASP A 566 26.45 -0.60 16.04
N ASP A 567 25.27 -1.00 15.58
CA ASP A 567 24.12 -0.12 15.39
C ASP A 567 23.51 0.33 16.73
N PHE A 568 23.71 -0.45 17.79
CA PHE A 568 23.21 -0.14 19.14
C PHE A 568 24.16 0.71 19.98
N ARG A 569 25.39 0.98 19.49
CA ARG A 569 26.40 1.72 20.25
C ARG A 569 26.15 3.22 20.39
N THR A 570 25.31 3.81 19.54
CA THR A 570 24.99 5.24 19.62
C THR A 570 23.54 5.45 19.30
N TRP A 571 22.84 6.28 20.09
CA TRP A 571 21.44 6.65 19.87
C TRP A 571 21.16 7.02 18.41
N ARG A 572 22.04 7.81 17.78
CA ARG A 572 21.94 8.18 16.36
C ARG A 572 21.96 6.96 15.42
N ARG A 573 22.85 6.00 15.63
CA ARG A 573 22.94 4.78 14.79
C ARG A 573 21.77 3.85 15.02
N THR A 574 21.32 3.72 16.26
CA THR A 574 20.14 2.92 16.62
C THR A 574 18.89 3.49 15.96
N VAL A 575 18.75 4.82 16.02
CA VAL A 575 17.67 5.52 15.34
C VAL A 575 17.80 5.39 13.82
N GLN A 576 19.00 5.43 13.22
CA GLN A 576 19.17 5.25 11.77
C GLN A 576 18.94 3.81 11.29
N SER A 577 19.39 2.81 12.04
CA SER A 577 19.22 1.39 11.72
C SER A 577 17.78 0.91 11.91
N ILE A 578 17.00 1.58 12.76
CA ILE A 578 15.57 1.26 13.00
C ILE A 578 14.65 2.25 12.25
N GLY A 579 15.13 3.46 11.98
CA GLY A 579 14.40 4.64 11.50
C GLY A 579 13.91 4.63 10.06
N GLY A 580 14.56 3.84 9.20
CA GLY A 580 14.25 3.78 7.78
C GLY A 580 14.19 5.18 7.12
N VAL A 581 13.12 5.44 6.37
CA VAL A 581 12.94 6.69 5.60
C VAL A 581 12.68 7.91 6.48
N LEU A 582 12.14 7.72 7.68
CA LEU A 582 11.82 8.84 8.58
C LEU A 582 13.09 9.59 9.01
N THR A 583 14.19 8.88 9.23
CA THR A 583 15.46 9.49 9.62
C THR A 583 16.15 10.22 8.48
N ASP A 584 15.85 9.84 7.23
CA ASP A 584 16.41 10.50 6.06
C ASP A 584 15.80 11.88 5.82
N LEU A 585 14.56 12.13 6.27
CA LEU A 585 13.86 13.38 5.97
C LEU A 585 14.52 14.62 6.62
N PRO A 586 14.82 14.64 7.95
CA PRO A 586 15.58 15.73 8.55
C PRO A 586 16.98 15.88 7.95
N ILE A 587 17.65 14.77 7.61
CA ILE A 587 18.98 14.79 7.00
C ILE A 587 18.92 15.44 5.61
N ARG A 588 17.93 15.06 4.78
CA ARG A 588 17.69 15.65 3.46
C ARG A 588 17.33 17.13 3.54
N MET A 589 16.50 17.55 4.49
CA MET A 589 16.18 18.97 4.67
C MET A 589 17.40 19.79 5.10
N GLY A 590 18.19 19.28 6.06
CA GLY A 590 19.43 19.96 6.48
C GLY A 590 20.45 20.06 5.35
N LYS A 591 20.55 19.01 4.53
CA LYS A 591 21.34 18.98 3.30
C LYS A 591 20.87 20.04 2.28
N MET A 592 19.58 20.09 1.99
CA MET A 592 19.00 21.11 1.10
C MET A 592 19.27 22.54 1.61
N TRP A 593 19.16 22.77 2.91
CA TRP A 593 19.43 24.08 3.51
C TRP A 593 20.89 24.50 3.31
N LEU A 594 21.83 23.58 3.55
CA LEU A 594 23.25 23.80 3.27
C LEU A 594 23.52 24.03 1.78
N ASP A 595 22.86 23.32 0.86
CA ASP A 595 23.08 23.53 -0.57
C ASP A 595 22.51 24.85 -1.06
N MET A 596 21.40 25.30 -0.47
CA MET A 596 20.83 26.62 -0.71
C MET A 596 21.75 27.73 -0.19
N GLU A 597 22.32 27.57 1.01
CA GLU A 597 23.30 28.47 1.60
C GLU A 597 24.58 28.54 0.74
N ASN A 598 25.06 27.39 0.25
CA ASN A 598 26.24 27.30 -0.61
C ASN A 598 25.96 27.63 -2.09
N GLN A 599 24.72 28.00 -2.45
CA GLN A 599 24.28 28.27 -3.83
C GLN A 599 24.56 27.13 -4.83
N ASP A 600 24.70 25.88 -4.37
CA ASP A 600 24.93 24.70 -5.23
C ASP A 600 23.59 24.14 -5.72
N TYR A 601 23.03 24.79 -6.74
CA TYR A 601 21.74 24.41 -7.32
C TYR A 601 21.69 22.97 -7.86
N LEU A 602 22.85 22.41 -8.25
CA LEU A 602 22.93 21.03 -8.73
C LEU A 602 22.71 20.05 -7.58
N ARG A 603 23.37 20.26 -6.43
CA ARG A 603 23.16 19.44 -5.22
C ARG A 603 21.78 19.67 -4.59
N LEU A 604 21.29 20.90 -4.62
CA LEU A 604 19.93 21.22 -4.20
C LEU A 604 18.90 20.44 -5.02
N LEU A 605 19.08 20.34 -6.35
CA LEU A 605 18.25 19.51 -7.21
C LEU A 605 18.40 18.01 -6.89
N GLU A 606 19.61 17.52 -6.60
CA GLU A 606 19.85 16.13 -6.16
C GLU A 606 19.04 15.81 -4.88
N ASP A 607 19.08 16.65 -3.86
CA ASP A 607 18.46 16.35 -2.56
C ASP A 607 16.94 16.59 -2.53
N ALA A 608 16.44 17.55 -3.31
CA ALA A 608 15.02 17.91 -3.37
C ALA A 608 14.19 17.02 -4.32
N SER A 609 14.83 16.37 -5.29
CA SER A 609 14.14 15.59 -6.32
C SER A 609 13.97 14.10 -5.95
N PRO A 610 12.97 13.42 -6.54
CA PRO A 610 12.86 11.97 -6.47
C PRO A 610 14.12 11.25 -6.96
N SER A 611 14.38 10.05 -6.45
CA SER A 611 15.51 9.19 -6.80
C SER A 611 15.69 9.04 -8.31
N ALA A 612 14.62 8.93 -9.10
CA ALA A 612 14.72 8.85 -10.56
C ALA A 612 15.48 10.03 -11.19
N ILE A 613 15.28 11.25 -10.66
CA ILE A 613 15.97 12.46 -11.12
C ILE A 613 17.30 12.61 -10.40
N SER A 614 17.30 12.46 -9.08
CA SER A 614 18.48 12.58 -8.23
C SER A 614 19.61 11.66 -8.65
N ASN A 615 19.30 10.42 -9.04
CA ASN A 615 20.28 9.44 -9.50
C ASN A 615 20.94 9.86 -10.83
N ILE A 616 20.17 10.44 -11.76
CA ILE A 616 20.67 10.97 -13.02
C ILE A 616 21.67 12.11 -12.76
N VAL A 617 21.26 13.08 -11.95
CA VAL A 617 22.09 14.25 -11.60
C VAL A 617 23.33 13.83 -10.82
N GLN A 618 23.18 12.93 -9.83
CA GLN A 618 24.30 12.38 -9.07
C GLN A 618 25.28 11.61 -9.96
N GLY A 619 24.79 10.79 -10.89
CA GLY A 619 25.63 10.05 -11.83
C GLY A 619 26.48 11.01 -12.66
N TYR A 620 25.85 12.01 -13.27
CA TYR A 620 26.53 13.04 -14.04
C TYR A 620 27.55 13.84 -13.21
N ARG A 621 27.18 14.26 -11.99
CA ARG A 621 28.09 15.01 -11.09
C ARG A 621 29.27 14.16 -10.64
N LEU A 622 29.06 12.91 -10.26
CA LEU A 622 30.13 12.02 -9.79
C LEU A 622 31.05 11.58 -10.94
N HIS A 623 30.57 11.58 -12.19
CA HIS A 623 31.41 11.38 -13.37
C HIS A 623 32.27 12.63 -13.68
N THR A 624 31.67 13.83 -13.60
CA THR A 624 32.34 15.09 -13.98
C THR A 624 33.22 15.68 -12.86
N ARG A 625 32.62 15.96 -11.69
CA ARG A 625 33.25 16.59 -10.51
C ARG A 625 33.88 15.56 -9.57
N GLY A 626 33.30 14.37 -9.46
CA GLY A 626 33.76 13.33 -8.54
C GLY A 626 33.21 13.48 -7.12
N LEU A 627 33.71 12.66 -6.20
CA LEU A 627 33.26 12.63 -4.81
C LEU A 627 33.87 13.80 -4.01
N GLU A 628 33.04 14.79 -3.70
CA GLU A 628 33.43 16.01 -2.99
C GLU A 628 32.54 16.28 -1.77
N LYS A 629 33.13 16.83 -0.71
CA LYS A 629 32.38 17.42 0.41
C LYS A 629 31.50 18.56 -0.08
N ARG A 630 30.46 18.90 0.69
CA ARG A 630 29.58 20.04 0.38
C ARG A 630 30.30 21.39 0.42
N THR A 631 31.43 21.44 1.12
CA THR A 631 32.36 22.57 1.12
C THR A 631 33.26 22.62 -0.13
N GLY A 632 33.01 21.82 -1.17
CA GLY A 632 33.83 21.72 -2.38
C GLY A 632 35.16 20.98 -2.24
N LYS A 633 35.54 20.51 -1.03
CA LYS A 633 36.80 19.79 -0.82
C LYS A 633 36.71 18.35 -1.33
N PRO A 634 37.67 17.86 -2.14
CA PRO A 634 37.64 16.48 -2.62
C PRO A 634 37.69 15.50 -1.44
N ILE A 635 36.91 14.42 -1.52
CA ILE A 635 37.09 13.26 -0.67
C ILE A 635 38.05 12.35 -1.42
N ALA A 636 39.30 12.31 -0.95
CA ALA A 636 40.36 11.53 -1.60
C ALA A 636 39.91 10.08 -1.83
N GLY A 637 39.96 9.64 -3.08
CA GLY A 637 39.77 8.24 -3.43
C GLY A 637 41.02 7.43 -3.04
N ILE A 638 40.83 6.24 -2.48
CA ILE A 638 41.93 5.33 -2.18
C ILE A 638 42.18 4.47 -3.42
N GLY A 639 43.35 4.60 -4.04
CA GLY A 639 43.80 3.67 -5.07
C GLY A 639 44.23 2.34 -4.46
N THR A 640 44.22 1.26 -5.26
CA THR A 640 44.53 -0.14 -4.87
C THR A 640 45.94 -0.39 -4.32
N GLN A 641 46.75 0.64 -4.09
CA GLN A 641 48.03 0.55 -3.39
C GLN A 641 48.27 1.86 -2.62
N HIS A 642 47.94 1.91 -1.33
CA HIS A 642 48.49 2.81 -0.28
C HIS A 642 48.99 4.21 -0.69
N ARG A 643 48.37 4.86 -1.68
CA ARG A 643 48.62 6.22 -2.14
C ARG A 643 47.29 6.93 -2.15
N VAL A 644 47.15 7.87 -1.22
CA VAL A 644 46.02 8.80 -1.17
C VAL A 644 46.13 9.69 -2.41
N PHE A 645 45.31 9.43 -3.44
CA PHE A 645 45.23 10.37 -4.55
C PHE A 645 44.53 11.64 -4.05
N GLN A 646 45.16 12.80 -4.28
CA GLN A 646 44.56 14.12 -3.96
C GLN A 646 43.33 14.43 -4.84
N SER A 647 43.06 13.61 -5.86
CA SER A 647 41.92 13.77 -6.77
C SER A 647 40.64 13.13 -6.22
N PRO A 648 39.47 13.77 -6.41
CA PRO A 648 38.19 13.19 -6.00
C PRO A 648 37.91 11.90 -6.78
N LEU A 649 37.43 10.86 -6.09
CA LEU A 649 37.00 9.61 -6.74
C LEU A 649 35.94 9.92 -7.81
N LYS A 650 36.25 9.66 -9.08
CA LYS A 650 35.33 9.83 -10.22
C LYS A 650 34.76 8.49 -10.66
N LEU A 651 33.50 8.48 -11.07
CA LEU A 651 32.88 7.29 -11.65
C LEU A 651 33.34 7.07 -13.09
N THR A 652 33.57 5.82 -13.45
CA THR A 652 33.70 5.41 -14.85
C THR A 652 32.38 5.58 -15.60
N THR A 653 32.42 5.61 -16.95
CA THR A 653 31.20 5.74 -17.77
C THR A 653 30.18 4.61 -17.50
N PRO A 654 30.57 3.33 -17.37
CA PRO A 654 29.63 2.28 -16.98
C PRO A 654 29.03 2.50 -15.58
N GLU A 655 29.86 2.83 -14.58
CA GLU A 655 29.37 3.11 -13.22
C GLU A 655 28.44 4.32 -13.17
N MET A 656 28.69 5.34 -13.99
CA MET A 656 27.80 6.48 -14.15
C MET A 656 26.43 6.02 -14.66
N ILE A 657 26.36 5.24 -15.74
CA ILE A 657 25.10 4.74 -16.30
C ILE A 657 24.32 3.94 -15.25
N PHE A 658 24.99 3.02 -14.56
CA PHE A 658 24.36 2.25 -13.49
C PHE A 658 23.92 3.13 -12.31
N LYS A 659 24.70 4.16 -11.95
CA LYS A 659 24.30 5.13 -10.93
C LYS A 659 23.07 5.92 -11.36
N MET A 660 22.97 6.32 -12.63
CA MET A 660 21.80 7.00 -13.20
C MET A 660 20.54 6.10 -13.17
N MET A 661 20.70 4.80 -13.40
CA MET A 661 19.64 3.78 -13.21
C MET A 661 19.30 3.53 -11.74
N GLY A 662 20.04 4.15 -10.82
CA GLY A 662 19.80 4.11 -9.38
C GLY A 662 20.54 3.03 -8.62
N TYR A 663 21.46 2.29 -9.26
CA TYR A 663 22.35 1.36 -8.57
C TYR A 663 23.45 2.09 -7.79
N GLN A 664 24.08 1.37 -6.87
CA GLN A 664 25.25 1.87 -6.15
C GLN A 664 26.51 1.29 -6.79
N PRO A 665 27.38 2.12 -7.41
CA PRO A 665 28.69 1.68 -7.90
C PRO A 665 29.56 1.08 -6.79
N LYS A 666 30.33 0.03 -7.13
CA LYS A 666 31.23 -0.65 -6.17
C LYS A 666 32.28 0.29 -5.59
N ALA A 667 32.88 1.14 -6.42
CA ALA A 667 33.90 2.10 -5.98
C ALA A 667 33.38 3.04 -4.89
N LEU A 668 32.12 3.47 -5.01
CA LEU A 668 31.49 4.28 -3.95
C LEU A 668 31.24 3.46 -2.69
N GLU A 669 30.72 2.24 -2.79
CA GLU A 669 30.49 1.40 -1.60
C GLU A 669 31.79 1.13 -0.82
N GLN A 670 32.87 0.76 -1.51
CA GLN A 670 34.17 0.53 -0.90
C GLN A 670 34.69 1.79 -0.18
N GLN A 671 34.59 2.95 -0.83
CA GLN A 671 34.97 4.23 -0.23
C GLN A 671 34.14 4.54 1.04
N TRP A 672 32.84 4.23 1.03
CA TRP A 672 31.96 4.37 2.20
C TRP A 672 32.36 3.42 3.33
N LYS A 673 32.61 2.13 3.04
CA LYS A 673 33.06 1.14 4.04
C LYS A 673 34.36 1.58 4.71
N ILE A 674 35.34 2.04 3.93
CA ILE A 674 36.64 2.49 4.46
C ILE A 674 36.46 3.74 5.32
N THR A 675 35.71 4.73 4.84
CA THR A 675 35.46 5.96 5.61
C THR A 675 34.77 5.67 6.93
N ASP A 676 33.83 4.72 6.95
CA ASP A 676 33.16 4.31 8.18
C ASP A 676 34.09 3.54 9.11
N ASN A 677 34.87 2.57 8.59
CA ASN A 677 35.88 1.84 9.37
C ASN A 677 36.92 2.77 10.01
N VAL A 678 37.45 3.76 9.28
CA VAL A 678 38.42 4.74 9.81
C VAL A 678 37.81 5.57 10.94
N ARG A 679 36.56 6.03 10.77
CA ARG A 679 35.84 6.77 11.83
C ARG A 679 35.60 5.90 13.06
N GLN A 680 35.28 4.62 12.85
CA GLN A 680 35.09 3.66 13.93
C GLN A 680 36.39 3.43 14.71
N ASP A 681 37.52 3.24 14.01
CA ASP A 681 38.82 3.05 14.64
C ASP A 681 39.26 4.28 15.44
N GLN A 682 39.03 5.48 14.91
CA GLN A 682 39.28 6.73 15.65
C GLN A 682 38.42 6.80 16.91
N SER A 683 37.13 6.46 16.82
CA SER A 683 36.22 6.43 17.96
C SER A 683 36.62 5.38 19.00
N ARG A 684 37.07 4.19 18.56
CA ARG A 684 37.60 3.12 19.43
C ARG A 684 38.90 3.52 20.12
N ARG A 685 39.80 4.22 19.42
CA ARG A 685 41.03 4.77 20.01
C ARG A 685 40.73 5.83 21.06
N LEU A 686 39.82 6.77 20.75
CA LEU A 686 39.37 7.79 21.70
C LEU A 686 38.68 7.18 22.93
N GLY A 687 37.80 6.19 22.74
CA GLY A 687 37.15 5.48 23.85
C GLY A 687 38.14 4.69 24.71
N ARG A 688 39.14 4.03 24.11
CA ARG A 688 40.23 3.38 24.85
C ARG A 688 41.09 4.38 25.62
N LEU A 689 41.42 5.52 25.01
CA LEU A 689 42.15 6.61 25.68
C LEU A 689 41.34 7.22 26.83
N GLN A 690 40.03 7.41 26.67
CA GLN A 690 39.15 7.89 27.74
C GLN A 690 39.04 6.89 28.88
N ASN A 691 38.87 5.59 28.59
CA ASN A 691 38.84 4.55 29.61
C ASN A 691 40.18 4.40 30.33
N TRP A 692 41.29 4.52 29.60
CA TRP A 692 42.63 4.55 30.18
C TRP A 692 42.82 5.79 31.06
N ALA A 693 42.43 6.98 30.59
CA ALA A 693 42.49 8.22 31.37
C ALA A 693 41.59 8.16 32.62
N ALA A 694 40.40 7.57 32.53
CA ALA A 694 39.52 7.33 33.66
C ALA A 694 40.13 6.36 34.68
N ARG A 695 40.78 5.28 34.22
CA ARG A 695 41.50 4.34 35.10
C ARG A 695 42.73 4.98 35.73
N TRP A 696 43.47 5.80 34.98
CA TRP A 696 44.64 6.51 35.47
C TRP A 696 44.25 7.59 36.50
N THR A 697 43.20 8.38 36.23
CA THR A 697 42.69 9.36 37.19
C THR A 697 42.10 8.71 38.44
N PHE A 698 41.51 7.51 38.33
CA PHE A 698 41.10 6.73 39.49
C PHE A 698 42.30 6.19 40.28
N ALA A 699 43.34 5.69 39.59
CA ALA A 699 44.57 5.19 40.20
C ALA A 699 45.50 6.30 40.74
N ALA A 700 45.33 7.55 40.30
CA ALA A 700 46.07 8.71 40.81
C ALA A 700 45.31 9.44 41.94
N ARG A 701 44.03 9.09 42.18
CA ARG A 701 43.20 9.62 43.27
C ARG A 701 43.12 8.69 44.49
N ASN A 702 43.41 7.41 44.29
CA ASN A 702 43.70 6.44 45.35
C ASN A 702 45.21 6.28 45.46
#